data_AF-A0A2S9XMH7-F1
#
_entry.id   AF-A0A2S9XMH7-F1
#
_cell.length_a   1.000
_cell.length_b   1.000
_cell.length_c   1.000
_cell.angle_alpha   90.00
_cell.angle_beta   90.00
_cell.angle_gamma   90.00
#
_symmetry.space_group_name_H-M   'P 1'
#
loop_
_entity.id
_entity.type
_entity.pdbx_description
1 polymer ?
#
loop_
_entity_poly.entity_id
_entity_poly.type
_entity_poly.pdbx_seq_one_letter_code
_entity_poly.pdbx_strand_id
1 'polypeptide(L)'
;MTRPTCFDLSKLENLAERIYHGQVVFFVGAGFSLDSEGLTGRRLLLRLLARFDALTSALLDAAPSAGLVATARRLREVLRSTFWLGVEGRDPLTTVAHARILEADYYRPNEWMCEAFGALLDACTDAGLGAEFWPEVHRRETALLERNPIWGRVERLREIEPRLLLGEEWGPSERGKALFLDTLGFADAEVMAGRPHAPRLLEVERSYGDRLRPRHHIIARWAREGLCRTLLTTNYDMLMEGAYRLSGFACRLCDTPGEEPEQPPLLTELSHFARIGEAVDFFRFGHTHRSTLVAKIHGCAECYRWTRARVIDALRSGDEVELASARRAFANYLPSIVFTFREIQNWRQDAWSRDLLANLLRTRSIVFCGYSTRDRVLHDAFRTAFEEIATVNERMGAFQPHLEKDEARAARASSSSGAAEGAGAAAEAAGAQIDSTTVDRRAQRARAFFLGGPGGFEFDALEVLRAASRAEGIDHPSQTYHPNYLQFHFESDDGPAGFPGLDQTMRWLWHRTVRIRQEQCVDVDLRRVVTNLLGGGCPERERQRVLERLHELTAAESEEARGWETRAPSEDEFDRVVGWTDRFHPALLRELAIGEAVLRRGGAVASTRGANRGRWFFPPAEHPQWTGWGVVVEIALRRMIAAWRGALPRWAQSSPCLTPGQSLRPAVGFSRGSEAQPSTPRALAIVLAGFDRRSRRPRVRGAFVGRVHHWRLRAQTIPWWPAEQRPLAGTPGAALLWCWAVADEPTAAMIEALPRLLGIEHPAESGQSRPLRVA
;
A
#
# COMPACT_ATOMS: atom_id res chain seq x y z
N MET A 1 -14.84 18.42 -20.56
CA MET A 1 -13.92 17.45 -21.19
C MET A 1 -13.88 16.21 -20.30
N THR A 2 -14.12 15.02 -20.87
CA THR A 2 -14.01 13.74 -20.14
C THR A 2 -12.55 13.44 -19.86
N ARG A 3 -12.23 13.01 -18.63
CA ARG A 3 -10.86 12.60 -18.28
C ARG A 3 -10.48 11.36 -19.10
N PRO A 4 -9.23 11.25 -19.60
CA PRO A 4 -8.76 10.04 -20.26
C PRO A 4 -8.81 8.87 -19.26
N THR A 5 -9.09 7.67 -19.78
CA THR A 5 -9.11 6.43 -19.00
C THR A 5 -8.14 5.41 -19.59
N CYS A 6 -7.42 4.71 -18.74
CA CYS A 6 -6.62 3.52 -19.04
C CYS A 6 -7.05 2.31 -18.18
N PHE A 7 -8.26 2.37 -17.61
CA PHE A 7 -8.84 1.27 -16.88
C PHE A 7 -9.06 0.07 -17.81
N ASP A 8 -8.55 -1.09 -17.42
CA ASP A 8 -8.70 -2.35 -18.16
C ASP A 8 -9.19 -3.41 -17.18
N LEU A 9 -10.49 -3.70 -17.25
CA LEU A 9 -11.16 -4.55 -16.27
C LEU A 9 -10.61 -5.98 -16.31
N SER A 10 -10.42 -6.51 -17.52
CA SER A 10 -9.96 -7.90 -17.74
C SER A 10 -8.58 -8.13 -17.11
N LYS A 11 -7.64 -7.21 -17.30
CA LYS A 11 -6.31 -7.31 -16.69
C LYS A 11 -6.36 -7.23 -15.16
N LEU A 12 -7.20 -6.33 -14.63
CA LEU A 12 -7.37 -6.16 -13.20
C LEU A 12 -8.03 -7.38 -12.54
N GLU A 13 -9.00 -8.01 -13.21
CA GLU A 13 -9.65 -9.24 -12.75
C GLU A 13 -8.64 -10.40 -12.67
N ASN A 14 -7.82 -10.61 -13.71
CA ASN A 14 -6.74 -11.61 -13.69
C ASN A 14 -5.77 -11.42 -12.51
N LEU A 15 -5.34 -10.17 -12.26
CA LEU A 15 -4.47 -9.90 -11.12
C LEU A 15 -5.19 -10.13 -9.77
N ALA A 16 -6.45 -9.70 -9.63
CA ALA A 16 -7.20 -9.86 -8.40
C ALA A 16 -7.40 -11.35 -8.03
N GLU A 17 -7.66 -12.22 -9.01
CA GLU A 17 -7.76 -13.67 -8.80
C GLU A 17 -6.43 -14.25 -8.28
N ARG A 18 -5.30 -13.88 -8.88
CA ARG A 18 -3.97 -14.34 -8.43
C ARG A 18 -3.65 -13.85 -7.02
N ILE A 19 -4.02 -12.62 -6.68
CA ILE A 19 -3.89 -12.09 -5.31
C ILE A 19 -4.74 -12.94 -4.36
N TYR A 20 -5.98 -13.22 -4.70
CA TYR A 20 -6.90 -14.02 -3.87
C TYR A 20 -6.40 -15.45 -3.64
N HIS A 21 -5.76 -16.07 -4.63
CA HIS A 21 -5.11 -17.38 -4.46
C HIS A 21 -3.77 -17.31 -3.70
N GLY A 22 -3.39 -16.12 -3.22
CA GLY A 22 -2.16 -15.87 -2.51
C GLY A 22 -0.91 -16.06 -3.37
N GLN A 23 -1.04 -16.05 -4.70
CA GLN A 23 0.06 -16.36 -5.61
C GLN A 23 1.00 -15.16 -5.86
N VAL A 24 0.69 -13.99 -5.28
CA VAL A 24 1.32 -12.73 -5.60
C VAL A 24 2.26 -12.25 -4.49
N VAL A 25 3.42 -11.75 -4.91
CA VAL A 25 4.31 -10.91 -4.10
C VAL A 25 4.40 -9.53 -4.74
N PHE A 26 4.12 -8.51 -3.95
CA PHE A 26 4.33 -7.13 -4.37
C PHE A 26 5.81 -6.78 -4.25
N PHE A 27 6.35 -6.15 -5.27
CA PHE A 27 7.64 -5.49 -5.23
C PHE A 27 7.43 -4.01 -5.47
N VAL A 28 7.75 -3.20 -4.46
CA VAL A 28 7.38 -1.79 -4.38
C VAL A 28 8.62 -0.90 -4.44
N GLY A 29 8.66 -0.03 -5.44
CA GLY A 29 9.71 0.98 -5.63
C GLY A 29 9.31 2.39 -5.18
N ALA A 30 10.24 3.33 -5.34
CA ALA A 30 10.11 4.69 -4.81
C ALA A 30 8.92 5.45 -5.42
N GLY A 31 8.59 5.17 -6.68
CA GLY A 31 7.44 5.75 -7.38
C GLY A 31 6.08 5.43 -6.73
N PHE A 32 5.99 4.36 -5.94
CA PHE A 32 4.78 3.99 -5.21
C PHE A 32 4.48 4.98 -4.08
N SER A 33 5.54 5.60 -3.55
CA SER A 33 5.48 6.47 -2.37
C SER A 33 5.85 7.92 -2.69
N LEU A 34 6.12 8.24 -3.97
CA LEU A 34 6.69 9.51 -4.40
C LEU A 34 5.83 10.72 -4.02
N ASP A 35 4.54 10.64 -4.32
CA ASP A 35 3.50 11.63 -4.03
C ASP A 35 3.10 11.64 -2.55
N SER A 36 3.28 10.53 -1.82
CA SER A 36 3.08 10.50 -0.36
C SER A 36 4.23 11.15 0.42
N GLU A 37 5.48 10.77 0.13
CA GLU A 37 6.66 11.27 0.84
C GLU A 37 7.09 12.65 0.35
N GLY A 38 6.91 12.93 -0.94
CA GLY A 38 7.43 14.15 -1.58
C GLY A 38 8.97 14.17 -1.66
N LEU A 39 9.62 13.01 -1.59
CA LEU A 39 11.08 12.87 -1.72
C LEU A 39 11.45 12.48 -3.16
N THR A 40 11.54 13.49 -4.03
CA THR A 40 12.01 13.28 -5.41
C THR A 40 13.55 13.18 -5.45
N GLY A 41 14.09 12.48 -6.46
CA GLY A 41 15.54 12.42 -6.68
C GLY A 41 16.18 13.81 -6.78
N ARG A 42 15.49 14.76 -7.42
CA ARG A 42 15.90 16.17 -7.48
C ARG A 42 16.05 16.81 -6.10
N ARG A 43 15.09 16.57 -5.21
CA ARG A 43 15.10 17.15 -3.87
C ARG A 43 16.22 16.57 -3.01
N LEU A 44 16.46 15.26 -3.11
CA LEU A 44 17.57 14.59 -2.44
C LEU A 44 18.91 15.16 -2.92
N LEU A 45 19.09 15.35 -4.22
CA LEU A 45 20.31 15.95 -4.79
C LEU A 45 20.48 17.42 -4.43
N LEU A 46 19.39 18.18 -4.34
CA LEU A 46 19.47 19.58 -3.88
C LEU A 46 19.98 19.65 -2.43
N ARG A 47 19.54 18.75 -1.54
CA ARG A 47 20.05 18.68 -0.16
C ARG A 47 21.53 18.36 -0.11
N LEU A 48 21.97 17.39 -0.91
CA LEU A 48 23.39 17.04 -1.03
C LEU A 48 24.23 18.23 -1.51
N LEU A 49 23.77 18.92 -2.55
CA LEU A 49 24.40 20.14 -3.04
C LEU A 49 24.45 21.23 -1.96
N ALA A 50 23.34 21.47 -1.26
CA ALA A 50 23.27 22.49 -0.20
C ALA A 50 24.26 22.21 0.93
N ARG A 51 24.36 20.96 1.40
CA ARG A 51 25.31 20.58 2.44
C ARG A 51 26.75 20.71 1.96
N PHE A 52 27.05 20.21 0.76
CA PHE A 52 28.40 20.28 0.18
C PHE A 52 28.85 21.74 -0.03
N ASP A 53 27.96 22.58 -0.58
CA ASP A 53 28.21 23.99 -0.81
C ASP A 53 28.40 24.74 0.52
N ALA A 54 27.52 24.51 1.50
CA ALA A 54 27.64 25.10 2.83
C ALA A 54 28.94 24.71 3.54
N LEU A 55 29.30 23.42 3.52
CA LEU A 55 30.51 22.90 4.16
C LEU A 55 31.76 23.51 3.51
N THR A 56 31.88 23.40 2.19
CA THR A 56 33.05 23.92 1.48
C THR A 56 33.14 25.44 1.57
N SER A 57 32.04 26.20 1.48
CA SER A 57 32.08 27.65 1.66
C SER A 57 32.46 28.05 3.09
N ALA A 58 31.98 27.36 4.12
CA ALA A 58 32.38 27.63 5.50
C ALA A 58 33.88 27.38 5.71
N LEU A 59 34.42 26.33 5.10
CA LEU A 59 35.86 26.02 5.11
C LEU A 59 36.70 27.08 4.38
N LEU A 60 36.23 27.59 3.24
CA LEU A 60 36.91 28.66 2.49
C LEU A 60 36.95 29.98 3.27
N ASP A 61 35.87 30.30 3.98
CA ASP A 61 35.77 31.54 4.76
C ASP A 61 36.55 31.48 6.08
N ALA A 62 36.48 30.34 6.78
CA ALA A 62 37.23 30.13 8.02
C ALA A 62 38.74 30.03 7.77
N ALA A 63 39.14 29.59 6.56
CA ALA A 63 40.53 29.41 6.12
C ALA A 63 41.46 28.77 7.17
N PRO A 64 41.08 27.63 7.79
CA PRO A 64 41.81 27.08 8.94
C PRO A 64 43.18 26.51 8.56
N SER A 65 43.37 26.08 7.31
CA SER A 65 44.69 25.72 6.76
C SER A 65 44.70 25.82 5.23
N ALA A 66 45.89 26.06 4.64
CA ALA A 66 46.05 26.15 3.19
C ALA A 66 45.69 24.84 2.46
N GLY A 67 46.03 23.69 3.06
CA GLY A 67 45.72 22.38 2.50
C GLY A 67 44.22 22.11 2.44
N LEU A 68 43.49 22.42 3.53
CA LEU A 68 42.05 22.22 3.58
C LEU A 68 41.29 23.15 2.61
N VAL A 69 41.71 24.42 2.50
CA VAL A 69 41.19 25.36 1.51
C VAL A 69 41.43 24.85 0.08
N ALA A 70 42.62 24.30 -0.21
CA ALA A 70 42.93 23.72 -1.52
C ALA A 70 42.05 22.50 -1.83
N THR A 71 41.82 21.60 -0.85
CA THR A 71 40.91 20.46 -0.98
C THR A 71 39.48 20.91 -1.28
N ALA A 72 38.96 21.89 -0.55
CA ALA A 72 37.62 22.43 -0.77
C ALA A 72 37.46 23.03 -2.19
N ARG A 73 38.42 23.85 -2.64
CA ARG A 73 38.40 24.41 -4.02
C ARG A 73 38.46 23.32 -5.07
N ARG A 74 39.37 22.36 -4.92
CA ARG A 74 39.53 21.24 -5.85
C ARG A 74 38.24 20.43 -5.98
N LEU A 75 37.60 20.07 -4.87
CA LEU A 75 36.36 19.28 -4.92
C LEU A 75 35.21 20.05 -5.57
N ARG A 76 35.08 21.37 -5.32
CA ARG A 76 34.09 22.22 -6.01
C ARG A 76 34.32 22.22 -7.52
N GLU A 77 35.57 22.30 -7.97
CA GLU A 77 35.92 22.31 -9.40
C GLU A 77 35.70 20.94 -10.07
N VAL A 78 36.07 19.86 -9.39
CA VAL A 78 35.82 18.50 -9.87
C VAL A 78 34.33 18.23 -10.00
N LEU A 79 33.48 18.69 -9.06
CA LEU A 79 32.03 18.55 -9.17
C LEU A 79 31.49 19.25 -10.43
N ARG A 80 31.92 20.50 -10.67
CA ARG A 80 31.48 21.29 -11.83
C ARG A 80 31.87 20.65 -13.15
N SER A 81 33.13 20.26 -13.28
CA SER A 81 33.67 19.66 -14.51
C SER A 81 33.09 18.26 -14.78
N THR A 82 32.98 17.41 -13.76
CA THR A 82 32.50 16.02 -13.90
C THR A 82 31.03 15.96 -14.31
N PHE A 83 30.19 16.84 -13.76
CA PHE A 83 28.74 16.82 -13.98
C PHE A 83 28.22 18.02 -14.80
N TRP A 84 29.12 18.77 -15.44
CA TRP A 84 28.78 19.86 -16.37
C TRP A 84 27.91 20.96 -15.75
N LEU A 85 28.19 21.36 -14.50
CA LEU A 85 27.40 22.34 -13.74
C LEU A 85 27.78 23.82 -14.02
N GLY A 86 28.40 24.10 -15.18
CA GLY A 86 28.79 25.46 -15.60
C GLY A 86 30.15 25.95 -15.09
N VAL A 87 30.47 27.21 -15.42
CA VAL A 87 31.82 27.82 -15.32
C VAL A 87 32.21 28.18 -13.88
N GLU A 88 33.52 28.09 -13.60
CA GLU A 88 34.21 28.43 -12.35
C GLU A 88 33.85 29.84 -11.82
N GLY A 89 33.75 29.99 -10.49
CA GLY A 89 33.55 31.29 -9.81
C GLY A 89 32.10 31.81 -9.68
N ARG A 90 31.09 31.15 -10.25
CA ARG A 90 29.67 31.49 -10.02
C ARG A 90 29.10 30.74 -8.81
N ASP A 91 29.34 31.28 -7.61
CA ASP A 91 28.62 30.83 -6.41
C ASP A 91 27.19 31.41 -6.38
N PRO A 92 26.18 30.66 -5.90
CA PRO A 92 26.28 29.35 -5.23
C PRO A 92 26.29 28.13 -6.19
N LEU A 93 26.87 27.01 -5.73
CA LEU A 93 26.76 25.69 -6.41
C LEU A 93 25.35 25.12 -6.32
N THR A 94 24.62 25.49 -5.27
CA THR A 94 23.28 24.96 -4.99
C THR A 94 22.23 25.68 -5.82
N THR A 95 21.77 25.04 -6.91
CA THR A 95 20.62 25.50 -7.70
C THR A 95 19.68 24.34 -8.07
N VAL A 96 18.40 24.65 -8.27
CA VAL A 96 17.41 23.67 -8.76
C VAL A 96 17.80 23.10 -10.13
N ALA A 97 18.43 23.91 -10.98
CA ALA A 97 18.92 23.49 -12.29
C ALA A 97 20.03 22.45 -12.18
N HIS A 98 21.02 22.68 -11.30
CA HIS A 98 22.09 21.72 -11.05
C HIS A 98 21.56 20.41 -10.47
N ALA A 99 20.65 20.48 -9.50
CA ALA A 99 20.01 19.29 -8.94
C ALA A 99 19.28 18.46 -10.02
N ARG A 100 18.65 19.12 -11.00
CA ARG A 100 18.00 18.46 -12.14
C ARG A 100 18.99 17.79 -13.10
N ILE A 101 20.17 18.38 -13.30
CA ILE A 101 21.25 17.76 -14.12
C ILE A 101 21.73 16.49 -13.44
N LEU A 102 22.04 16.56 -12.13
CA LEU A 102 22.50 15.41 -11.36
C LEU A 102 21.44 14.30 -11.27
N GLU A 103 20.16 14.65 -11.26
CA GLU A 103 19.04 13.70 -11.18
C GLU A 103 19.05 12.70 -12.35
N ALA A 104 19.55 13.10 -13.51
CA ALA A 104 19.57 12.27 -14.71
C ALA A 104 20.51 11.05 -14.60
N ASP A 105 21.54 11.12 -13.75
CA ASP A 105 22.53 10.06 -13.53
C ASP A 105 22.65 9.71 -12.04
N TYR A 106 21.52 9.71 -11.32
CA TYR A 106 21.39 9.69 -9.86
C TYR A 106 22.45 8.93 -9.06
N TYR A 107 22.85 7.73 -9.49
CA TYR A 107 23.82 6.89 -8.77
C TYR A 107 25.26 7.44 -8.77
N ARG A 108 25.72 8.09 -9.85
CA ARG A 108 27.11 8.59 -9.95
C ARG A 108 27.37 9.84 -9.09
N PRO A 109 26.49 10.87 -9.07
CA PRO A 109 26.61 11.97 -8.12
C PRO A 109 26.57 11.50 -6.67
N ASN A 110 25.76 10.49 -6.33
CA ASN A 110 25.72 9.96 -4.97
C ASN A 110 27.06 9.32 -4.56
N GLU A 111 27.66 8.53 -5.44
CA GLU A 111 28.98 7.93 -5.21
C GLU A 111 30.05 9.01 -5.00
N TRP A 112 30.08 9.99 -5.90
CA TRP A 112 31.00 11.14 -5.80
C TRP A 112 30.80 11.92 -4.49
N MET A 113 29.55 12.18 -4.09
CA MET A 113 29.25 12.91 -2.85
C MET A 113 29.72 12.16 -1.61
N CYS A 114 29.57 10.82 -1.57
CA CYS A 114 30.07 10.02 -0.45
C CYS A 114 31.59 10.16 -0.29
N GLU A 115 32.34 10.06 -1.40
CA GLU A 115 33.80 10.21 -1.39
C GLU A 115 34.24 11.63 -1.03
N ALA A 116 33.58 12.64 -1.61
CA ALA A 116 33.88 14.04 -1.34
C ALA A 116 33.62 14.42 0.12
N PHE A 117 32.53 13.93 0.71
CA PHE A 117 32.26 14.12 2.14
C PHE A 117 33.30 13.44 3.02
N GLY A 118 33.73 12.22 2.69
CA GLY A 118 34.82 11.54 3.41
C GLY A 118 36.11 12.36 3.40
N ALA A 119 36.54 12.81 2.23
CA ALA A 119 37.75 13.62 2.08
C ALA A 119 37.68 14.97 2.83
N LEU A 120 36.50 15.60 2.85
CA LEU A 120 36.30 16.84 3.62
C LEU A 120 36.35 16.60 5.13
N LEU A 121 35.73 15.51 5.61
CA LEU A 121 35.75 15.15 7.03
C LEU A 121 37.14 14.80 7.53
N ASP A 122 37.93 14.06 6.74
CA ASP A 122 39.34 13.78 7.03
C ASP A 122 40.12 15.08 7.20
N ALA A 123 40.03 15.96 6.20
CA ALA A 123 40.74 17.22 6.22
C ALA A 123 40.30 18.12 7.40
N CYS A 124 39.01 18.10 7.77
CA CYS A 124 38.51 18.83 8.96
C CYS A 124 39.09 18.25 10.25
N THR A 125 39.21 16.92 10.33
CA THR A 125 39.81 16.21 11.47
C THR A 125 41.28 16.60 11.61
N ASP A 126 42.04 16.56 10.52
CA ASP A 126 43.47 16.92 10.48
C ASP A 126 43.70 18.39 10.85
N ALA A 127 42.77 19.28 10.47
CA ALA A 127 42.81 20.69 10.80
C ALA A 127 42.32 21.00 12.23
N GLY A 128 41.86 20.01 12.99
CA GLY A 128 41.37 20.19 14.36
C GLY A 128 40.07 20.97 14.48
N LEU A 129 39.21 20.96 13.46
CA LEU A 129 37.92 21.63 13.51
C LEU A 129 36.94 20.86 14.42
N GLY A 130 36.45 21.54 15.47
CA GLY A 130 35.58 20.96 16.47
C GLY A 130 34.09 21.10 16.18
N ALA A 131 33.28 20.88 17.23
CA ALA A 131 31.82 20.95 17.14
C ALA A 131 31.31 22.36 16.85
N GLU A 132 32.07 23.40 17.20
CA GLU A 132 31.75 24.82 17.00
C GLU A 132 31.66 25.25 15.54
N PHE A 133 32.27 24.50 14.62
CA PHE A 133 32.24 24.78 13.19
C PHE A 133 30.90 24.41 12.53
N TRP A 134 30.22 23.38 13.03
CA TRP A 134 29.04 22.78 12.41
C TRP A 134 27.75 23.62 12.44
N PRO A 135 27.48 24.41 13.51
CA PRO A 135 26.34 25.34 13.50
C PRO A 135 26.39 26.31 12.32
N GLU A 136 27.58 26.77 11.93
CA GLU A 136 27.75 27.67 10.78
C GLU A 136 27.46 26.97 9.45
N VAL A 137 27.93 25.73 9.28
CA VAL A 137 27.60 24.90 8.11
C VAL A 137 26.08 24.70 8.02
N HIS A 138 25.42 24.37 9.12
CA HIS A 138 23.98 24.13 9.14
C HIS A 138 23.17 25.41 8.83
N ARG A 139 23.59 26.56 9.37
CA ARG A 139 22.99 27.87 9.07
C ARG A 139 23.06 28.19 7.58
N ARG A 140 24.22 27.94 6.94
CA ARG A 140 24.42 28.16 5.50
C ARG A 140 23.59 27.21 4.64
N GLU A 141 23.59 25.92 4.98
CA GLU A 141 22.78 24.92 4.29
C GLU A 141 21.29 25.33 4.30
N THR A 142 20.79 25.72 5.47
CA THR A 142 19.40 26.19 5.62
C THR A 142 19.12 27.38 4.71
N ALA A 143 20.01 28.37 4.69
CA ALA A 143 19.87 29.55 3.83
C ALA A 143 19.92 29.20 2.32
N LEU A 144 20.72 28.22 1.92
CA LEU A 144 20.80 27.75 0.53
C LEU A 144 19.53 27.02 0.09
N LEU A 145 18.97 26.18 0.97
CA LEU A 145 17.70 25.48 0.72
C LEU A 145 16.52 26.46 0.66
N GLU A 146 16.45 27.44 1.55
CA GLU A 146 15.41 28.48 1.55
C GLU A 146 15.42 29.34 0.26
N ARG A 147 16.59 29.55 -0.33
CA ARG A 147 16.75 30.28 -1.61
C ARG A 147 16.42 29.45 -2.84
N ASN A 148 16.39 28.12 -2.71
CA ASN A 148 16.15 27.19 -3.80
C ASN A 148 14.95 26.27 -3.48
N PRO A 149 13.75 26.83 -3.24
CA PRO A 149 12.63 26.02 -2.78
C PRO A 149 12.24 24.99 -3.85
N ILE A 150 12.46 23.71 -3.53
CA ILE A 150 11.75 22.60 -4.15
C ILE A 150 10.71 22.20 -3.13
N TRP A 151 9.51 22.77 -3.26
CA TRP A 151 8.42 22.56 -2.31
C TRP A 151 8.17 21.07 -2.08
N GLY A 152 8.25 20.67 -0.82
CA GLY A 152 7.83 19.37 -0.31
C GLY A 152 7.51 19.45 1.17
N ARG A 153 7.40 18.30 1.84
CA ARG A 153 6.85 18.24 3.20
C ARG A 153 7.79 18.69 4.32
N VAL A 154 9.11 18.54 4.16
CA VAL A 154 10.13 18.89 5.19
C VAL A 154 11.32 19.60 4.56
N GLU A 155 11.38 20.92 4.73
CA GLU A 155 12.41 21.76 4.11
C GLU A 155 13.65 21.97 4.99
N ARG A 156 13.52 21.79 6.30
CA ARG A 156 14.62 21.95 7.26
C ARG A 156 15.04 20.61 7.81
N LEU A 157 16.33 20.30 7.68
CA LEU A 157 16.95 19.15 8.33
C LEU A 157 17.38 19.53 9.74
N ARG A 158 17.57 18.52 10.60
CA ARG A 158 18.19 18.73 11.91
C ARG A 158 19.67 19.02 11.75
N GLU A 159 20.23 19.68 12.76
CA GLU A 159 21.67 19.85 12.86
C GLU A 159 22.36 18.48 12.97
N ILE A 160 23.54 18.38 12.33
CA ILE A 160 24.36 17.17 12.36
C ILE A 160 25.05 17.10 13.72
N GLU A 161 25.15 15.91 14.30
CA GLU A 161 25.98 15.67 15.50
C GLU A 161 27.40 15.31 15.02
N PRO A 162 28.35 16.26 14.98
CA PRO A 162 29.63 16.04 14.32
C PRO A 162 30.50 15.00 15.02
N ARG A 163 30.32 14.79 16.34
CA ARG A 163 31.06 13.75 17.07
C ARG A 163 30.74 12.33 16.60
N LEU A 164 29.60 12.15 15.93
CA LEU A 164 29.23 10.91 15.25
C LEU A 164 30.09 10.66 14.00
N LEU A 165 30.69 11.70 13.41
CA LEU A 165 31.45 11.63 12.17
C LEU A 165 32.96 11.73 12.40
N LEU A 166 33.41 11.90 13.65
CA LEU A 166 34.82 12.06 14.02
C LEU A 166 35.34 10.79 14.73
N GLY A 167 36.62 10.48 14.54
CA GLY A 167 37.30 9.34 15.16
C GLY A 167 38.05 8.45 14.17
N GLU A 168 39.16 7.85 14.60
CA GLU A 168 40.09 7.07 13.76
C GLU A 168 39.63 5.61 13.53
N GLU A 169 38.64 5.12 14.28
CA GLU A 169 38.28 3.70 14.32
C GLU A 169 37.47 3.17 13.10
N TRP A 170 37.15 4.04 12.13
CA TRP A 170 36.39 3.73 10.93
C TRP A 170 36.78 4.65 9.77
N GLY A 171 36.83 4.09 8.57
CA GLY A 171 37.47 4.69 7.41
C GLY A 171 36.77 5.95 6.88
N PRO A 172 37.46 6.72 6.02
CA PRO A 172 36.90 7.90 5.37
C PRO A 172 35.62 7.64 4.57
N SER A 173 35.51 6.43 3.99
CA SER A 173 34.36 6.03 3.17
C SER A 173 33.08 5.92 4.00
N GLU A 174 33.17 5.27 5.16
CA GLU A 174 32.06 5.09 6.10
C GLU A 174 31.59 6.44 6.65
N ARG A 175 32.54 7.31 7.04
CA ARG A 175 32.23 8.67 7.52
C ARG A 175 31.54 9.52 6.45
N GLY A 176 32.06 9.48 5.22
CA GLY A 176 31.46 10.16 4.07
C GLY A 176 30.04 9.67 3.78
N LYS A 177 29.82 8.35 3.81
CA LYS A 177 28.49 7.73 3.66
C LYS A 177 27.54 8.12 4.81
N ALA A 178 28.01 8.16 6.05
CA ALA A 178 27.19 8.58 7.19
C ALA A 178 26.72 10.04 7.03
N LEU A 179 27.62 10.97 6.66
CA LEU A 179 27.27 12.36 6.38
C LEU A 179 26.31 12.48 5.19
N PHE A 180 26.53 11.71 4.13
CA PHE A 180 25.62 11.62 2.99
C PHE A 180 24.20 11.22 3.44
N LEU A 181 24.05 10.17 4.23
CA LEU A 181 22.74 9.68 4.70
C LEU A 181 22.05 10.65 5.67
N ASP A 182 22.79 11.26 6.60
CA ASP A 182 22.27 12.31 7.48
C ASP A 182 21.76 13.50 6.64
N THR A 183 22.48 13.87 5.57
CA THR A 183 22.09 14.93 4.62
C THR A 183 20.82 14.57 3.83
N LEU A 184 20.61 13.30 3.49
CA LEU A 184 19.36 12.85 2.87
C LEU A 184 18.19 12.85 3.85
N GLY A 185 18.47 12.87 5.15
CA GLY A 185 17.50 12.90 6.25
C GLY A 185 17.16 11.53 6.82
N PHE A 186 18.05 10.54 6.69
CA PHE A 186 17.84 9.20 7.26
C PHE A 186 17.69 9.23 8.79
N ALA A 187 18.33 10.17 9.46
CA ALA A 187 18.21 10.36 10.91
C ALA A 187 16.87 10.96 11.34
N ASP A 188 16.10 11.57 10.43
CA ASP A 188 14.86 12.26 10.77
C ASP A 188 13.62 11.48 10.32
N ALA A 189 12.82 11.04 11.30
CA ALA A 189 11.56 10.34 11.08
C ALA A 189 10.48 11.21 10.41
N GLU A 190 10.65 12.53 10.36
CA GLU A 190 9.80 13.42 9.58
C GLU A 190 10.25 13.48 8.12
N VAL A 191 11.53 13.25 7.81
CA VAL A 191 12.00 13.24 6.43
C VAL A 191 11.73 11.88 5.81
N MET A 192 12.37 10.82 6.33
CA MET A 192 12.15 9.43 5.96
C MET A 192 11.06 8.87 6.86
N ALA A 193 9.81 8.96 6.41
CA ALA A 193 8.65 8.99 7.29
C ALA A 193 8.56 7.77 8.22
N GLY A 194 8.18 8.02 9.46
CA GLY A 194 7.44 7.06 10.27
C GLY A 194 8.13 6.53 11.51
N ARG A 195 7.30 6.19 12.49
CA ARG A 195 7.65 5.52 13.74
C ARG A 195 6.69 4.34 13.97
N PRO A 196 6.86 3.22 13.26
CA PRO A 196 5.94 2.08 13.35
C PRO A 196 5.99 1.39 14.73
N HIS A 197 7.09 1.59 15.47
CA HIS A 197 7.32 1.01 16.80
C HIS A 197 7.06 1.98 17.96
N ALA A 198 6.38 3.12 17.69
CA ALA A 198 5.92 3.98 18.77
C ALA A 198 4.99 3.20 19.74
N PRO A 199 5.05 3.46 21.07
CA PRO A 199 4.30 2.70 22.05
C PRO A 199 2.79 2.70 21.80
N ARG A 200 2.23 3.83 21.31
CA ARG A 200 0.78 4.00 21.11
C ARG A 200 0.41 4.09 19.64
N LEU A 201 -0.71 3.48 19.25
CA LEU A 201 -1.19 3.52 17.86
C LEU A 201 -1.49 4.94 17.37
N LEU A 202 -1.91 5.83 18.27
CA LEU A 202 -2.15 7.24 17.94
C LEU A 202 -0.85 7.99 17.61
N GLU A 203 0.26 7.64 18.25
CA GLU A 203 1.58 8.21 17.95
C GLU A 203 2.11 7.67 16.62
N VAL A 204 1.88 6.39 16.34
CA VAL A 204 2.12 5.80 15.01
C VAL A 204 1.35 6.60 13.96
N GLU A 205 0.03 6.73 14.07
CA GLU A 205 -0.81 7.48 13.10
C GLU A 205 -0.32 8.92 12.91
N ARG A 206 0.01 9.62 14.00
CA ARG A 206 0.52 11.00 13.95
C ARG A 206 1.88 11.11 13.25
N SER A 207 2.76 10.12 13.42
CA SER A 207 4.10 10.14 12.83
C SER A 207 4.09 10.13 11.29
N TYR A 208 3.00 9.66 10.69
CA TYR A 208 2.84 9.61 9.23
C TYR A 208 2.04 10.78 8.67
N GLY A 209 1.26 11.51 9.49
CA GLY A 209 0.35 12.54 9.01
C GLY A 209 -0.60 12.02 7.92
N ASP A 210 -0.54 12.61 6.74
CA ASP A 210 -1.30 12.26 5.53
C ASP A 210 -0.50 11.43 4.50
N ARG A 211 0.71 10.98 4.85
CA ARG A 211 1.58 10.21 3.92
C ARG A 211 1.07 8.80 3.65
N LEU A 212 0.33 8.19 4.59
CA LEU A 212 -0.27 6.88 4.35
C LEU A 212 -1.50 6.99 3.46
N ARG A 213 -1.32 6.62 2.20
CA ARG A 213 -2.39 6.58 1.19
C ARG A 213 -3.10 5.22 1.13
N PRO A 214 -4.32 5.14 0.57
CA PRO A 214 -5.09 3.89 0.44
C PRO A 214 -4.28 2.68 -0.01
N ARG A 215 -3.40 2.81 -1.00
CA ARG A 215 -2.57 1.71 -1.49
C ARG A 215 -1.66 1.07 -0.42
N HIS A 216 -1.13 1.83 0.53
CA HIS A 216 -0.32 1.31 1.63
C HIS A 216 -1.16 0.42 2.55
N HIS A 217 -2.35 0.92 2.91
CA HIS A 217 -3.29 0.16 3.74
C HIS A 217 -3.80 -1.09 3.03
N ILE A 218 -3.99 -1.06 1.72
CA ILE A 218 -4.46 -2.23 0.96
C ILE A 218 -3.43 -3.35 0.94
N ILE A 219 -2.15 -3.04 0.72
CA ILE A 219 -1.07 -4.04 0.84
C ILE A 219 -1.06 -4.65 2.25
N ALA A 220 -1.15 -3.81 3.28
CA ALA A 220 -1.21 -4.27 4.67
C ALA A 220 -2.45 -5.15 4.94
N ARG A 221 -3.61 -4.86 4.32
CA ARG A 221 -4.82 -5.68 4.43
C ARG A 221 -4.65 -7.04 3.76
N TRP A 222 -4.10 -7.11 2.53
CA TRP A 222 -3.80 -8.41 1.90
C TRP A 222 -2.80 -9.23 2.70
N ALA A 223 -1.84 -8.59 3.37
CA ALA A 223 -0.93 -9.26 4.29
C ALA A 223 -1.68 -9.81 5.52
N ARG A 224 -2.59 -9.03 6.11
CA ARG A 224 -3.47 -9.46 7.23
C ARG A 224 -4.42 -10.59 6.85
N GLU A 225 -4.91 -10.62 5.60
CA GLU A 225 -5.69 -11.73 5.04
C GLU A 225 -4.85 -12.99 4.79
N GLY A 226 -3.52 -12.88 4.85
CA GLY A 226 -2.60 -13.95 4.50
C GLY A 226 -2.44 -14.21 3.00
N LEU A 227 -2.92 -13.29 2.16
CA LEU A 227 -2.86 -13.35 0.70
C LEU A 227 -1.50 -12.87 0.17
N CYS A 228 -0.94 -11.82 0.76
CA CYS A 228 0.38 -11.29 0.41
C CYS A 228 1.28 -11.26 1.64
N ARG A 229 1.79 -12.44 2.02
CA ARG A 229 2.60 -12.60 3.25
C ARG A 229 3.99 -11.99 3.15
N THR A 230 4.50 -11.80 1.94
CA THR A 230 5.82 -11.22 1.69
C THR A 230 5.65 -10.00 0.81
N LEU A 231 6.21 -8.88 1.25
CA LEU A 231 6.38 -7.64 0.50
C LEU A 231 7.87 -7.42 0.28
N LEU A 232 8.26 -7.16 -0.96
CA LEU A 232 9.60 -6.68 -1.29
C LEU A 232 9.54 -5.16 -1.51
N THR A 233 10.56 -4.43 -1.10
CA THR A 233 10.67 -3.01 -1.42
C THR A 233 12.11 -2.53 -1.49
N THR A 234 12.35 -1.55 -2.36
CA THR A 234 13.60 -0.77 -2.41
C THR A 234 13.50 0.55 -1.65
N ASN A 235 12.34 0.83 -1.04
CA ASN A 235 12.12 2.07 -0.29
C ASN A 235 12.76 1.99 1.09
N TYR A 236 13.30 3.11 1.55
CA TYR A 236 13.95 3.22 2.87
C TYR A 236 12.99 3.63 3.98
N ASP A 237 11.96 4.41 3.61
CA ASP A 237 10.92 4.96 4.48
C ASP A 237 10.12 3.90 5.23
N MET A 238 9.40 4.27 6.29
CA MET A 238 8.66 3.31 7.13
C MET A 238 7.16 3.29 6.82
N LEU A 239 6.73 3.67 5.61
CA LEU A 239 5.31 3.78 5.27
C LEU A 239 4.61 2.42 5.30
N MET A 240 5.25 1.37 4.77
CA MET A 240 4.66 0.02 4.75
C MET A 240 4.50 -0.54 6.15
N GLU A 241 5.55 -0.46 6.96
CA GLU A 241 5.57 -0.90 8.34
C GLU A 241 4.53 -0.12 9.17
N GLY A 242 4.37 1.17 8.90
CA GLY A 242 3.30 2.01 9.46
C GLY A 242 1.91 1.53 9.09
N ALA A 243 1.67 1.26 7.81
CA ALA A 243 0.39 0.74 7.33
C ALA A 243 0.09 -0.64 7.94
N TYR A 244 1.09 -1.50 8.11
CA TYR A 244 0.96 -2.80 8.76
C TYR A 244 0.57 -2.61 10.23
N ARG A 245 1.32 -1.78 10.96
CA ARG A 245 1.04 -1.46 12.35
C ARG A 245 -0.39 -0.93 12.53
N LEU A 246 -0.80 0.04 11.71
CA LEU A 246 -2.13 0.64 11.77
C LEU A 246 -3.24 -0.31 11.28
N SER A 247 -2.92 -1.34 10.50
CA SER A 247 -3.88 -2.39 10.09
C SER A 247 -4.10 -3.45 11.17
N GLY A 248 -3.45 -3.32 12.33
CA GLY A 248 -3.68 -4.22 13.47
C GLY A 248 -2.65 -5.35 13.58
N PHE A 249 -1.48 -5.24 12.95
CA PHE A 249 -0.37 -6.10 13.31
C PHE A 249 0.20 -5.71 14.70
N ALA A 250 0.45 -6.72 15.51
CA ALA A 250 1.18 -6.67 16.75
C ALA A 250 2.65 -6.31 16.50
N CYS A 251 3.17 -5.45 17.37
CA CYS A 251 4.56 -5.07 17.39
C CYS A 251 5.25 -5.72 18.58
N ARG A 252 6.47 -6.23 18.38
CA ARG A 252 7.32 -6.76 19.46
C ARG A 252 8.35 -5.76 19.96
N LEU A 253 8.65 -4.75 19.16
CA LEU A 253 9.67 -3.75 19.41
C LEU A 253 9.01 -2.45 19.87
N CYS A 254 9.70 -1.70 20.71
CA CYS A 254 9.26 -0.38 21.12
C CYS A 254 10.40 0.61 20.97
N ASP A 255 10.12 1.75 20.35
CA ASP A 255 11.09 2.84 20.22
C ASP A 255 11.42 3.49 21.58
N THR A 256 10.59 3.27 22.60
CA THR A 256 10.76 3.85 23.94
C THR A 256 11.19 2.75 24.91
N PRO A 257 12.42 2.81 25.46
CA PRO A 257 12.91 1.80 26.40
C PRO A 257 11.98 1.64 27.60
N GLY A 258 11.68 0.39 27.96
CA GLY A 258 10.83 0.06 29.11
C GLY A 258 9.33 0.18 28.89
N GLU A 259 8.87 0.68 27.74
CA GLU A 259 7.45 0.68 27.38
C GLU A 259 7.07 -0.53 26.53
N GLU A 260 5.88 -1.08 26.79
CA GLU A 260 5.29 -2.11 25.94
C GLU A 260 4.43 -1.49 24.84
N PRO A 261 4.60 -1.92 23.57
CA PRO A 261 3.80 -1.41 22.48
C PRO A 261 2.35 -1.87 22.61
N GLU A 262 1.41 -0.95 22.34
CA GLU A 262 -0.03 -1.19 22.37
C GLU A 262 -0.41 -2.34 21.43
N GLN A 263 -0.93 -3.44 21.98
CA GLN A 263 -1.31 -4.58 21.17
C GLN A 263 -2.69 -4.39 20.52
N PRO A 264 -2.92 -4.97 19.33
CA PRO A 264 -4.26 -4.99 18.74
C PRO A 264 -5.26 -5.69 19.68
N PRO A 265 -6.55 -5.35 19.61
CA PRO A 265 -7.57 -5.89 20.52
C PRO A 265 -7.73 -7.41 20.42
N LEU A 266 -7.58 -7.94 19.20
CA LEU A 266 -7.59 -9.37 18.91
C LEU A 266 -6.33 -9.71 18.12
N LEU A 267 -5.64 -10.75 18.60
CA LEU A 267 -4.61 -11.43 17.84
C LEU A 267 -5.30 -12.46 16.92
N THR A 268 -4.87 -12.47 15.68
CA THR A 268 -5.32 -13.34 14.61
C THR A 268 -4.21 -14.31 14.20
N GLU A 269 -4.41 -15.22 13.24
CA GLU A 269 -3.38 -16.19 12.86
C GLU A 269 -2.08 -15.50 12.38
N LEU A 270 -2.22 -14.46 11.57
CA LEU A 270 -1.15 -13.58 11.10
C LEU A 270 -1.15 -12.26 11.88
N SER A 271 -0.72 -12.34 13.12
CA SER A 271 -0.70 -11.18 14.03
C SER A 271 0.52 -10.31 13.94
N HIS A 272 1.64 -10.78 13.40
CA HIS A 272 2.90 -10.02 13.44
C HIS A 272 3.42 -9.72 12.04
N PHE A 273 4.27 -8.71 11.95
CA PHE A 273 5.15 -8.54 10.81
C PHE A 273 6.60 -8.49 11.27
N ALA A 274 7.51 -8.95 10.41
CA ALA A 274 8.94 -8.80 10.57
C ALA A 274 9.46 -7.96 9.41
N ARG A 275 10.28 -6.97 9.75
CA ARG A 275 11.07 -6.21 8.79
C ARG A 275 12.40 -6.91 8.59
N ILE A 276 12.78 -7.12 7.33
CA ILE A 276 14.11 -7.63 6.96
C ILE A 276 14.86 -6.44 6.36
N GLY A 277 15.78 -5.84 7.12
CA GLY A 277 16.61 -4.73 6.66
C GLY A 277 18.05 -5.11 6.30
N GLU A 278 18.50 -6.29 6.73
CA GLU A 278 19.83 -6.83 6.48
C GLU A 278 19.82 -8.36 6.47
N ALA A 279 20.94 -8.97 6.07
CA ALA A 279 21.09 -10.43 6.00
C ALA A 279 20.81 -11.13 7.35
N VAL A 280 21.24 -10.52 8.46
CA VAL A 280 21.06 -11.09 9.81
C VAL A 280 19.57 -11.17 10.18
N ASP A 281 18.76 -10.19 9.79
CA ASP A 281 17.32 -10.21 10.00
C ASP A 281 16.67 -11.37 9.25
N PHE A 282 17.12 -11.66 8.03
CA PHE A 282 16.58 -12.74 7.20
C PHE A 282 16.72 -14.10 7.89
N PHE A 283 17.91 -14.41 8.40
CA PHE A 283 18.14 -15.67 9.11
C PHE A 283 17.45 -15.73 10.48
N ARG A 284 17.27 -14.60 11.15
CA ARG A 284 16.58 -14.54 12.46
C ARG A 284 15.06 -14.65 12.36
N PHE A 285 14.45 -13.97 11.38
CA PHE A 285 13.00 -13.78 11.33
C PHE A 285 12.32 -14.41 10.12
N GLY A 286 13.06 -14.79 9.08
CA GLY A 286 12.55 -15.30 7.80
C GLY A 286 11.75 -16.61 7.90
N HIS A 287 11.86 -17.34 9.01
CA HIS A 287 11.14 -18.60 9.26
C HIS A 287 9.95 -18.49 10.23
N THR A 288 9.54 -17.28 10.62
CA THR A 288 8.44 -17.14 11.58
C THR A 288 7.08 -17.41 10.92
N HIS A 289 6.56 -18.64 11.07
CA HIS A 289 5.32 -19.14 10.44
C HIS A 289 4.04 -18.31 10.68
N ARG A 290 4.06 -17.35 11.62
CA ARG A 290 2.93 -16.47 11.98
C ARG A 290 3.21 -14.98 11.76
N SER A 291 4.21 -14.67 10.95
CA SER A 291 4.56 -13.29 10.61
C SER A 291 4.50 -13.08 9.11
N THR A 292 4.08 -11.87 8.72
CA THR A 292 4.30 -11.36 7.37
C THR A 292 5.67 -10.70 7.28
N LEU A 293 6.28 -10.69 6.11
CA LEU A 293 7.63 -10.16 5.88
C LEU A 293 7.56 -8.88 5.06
N VAL A 294 8.26 -7.84 5.52
CA VAL A 294 8.58 -6.64 4.74
C VAL A 294 10.08 -6.63 4.51
N ALA A 295 10.51 -7.08 3.34
CA ALA A 295 11.92 -7.17 2.97
C ALA A 295 12.37 -5.92 2.23
N LYS A 296 13.31 -5.19 2.83
CA LYS A 296 13.84 -3.93 2.33
C LYS A 296 15.21 -4.16 1.74
N ILE A 297 15.26 -4.43 0.45
CA ILE A 297 16.47 -4.92 -0.20
C ILE A 297 17.57 -3.86 -0.33
N HIS A 298 17.23 -2.57 -0.23
CA HIS A 298 18.19 -1.47 -0.19
C HIS A 298 18.44 -0.96 1.25
N GLY A 299 18.05 -1.75 2.25
CA GLY A 299 18.18 -1.39 3.65
C GLY A 299 17.07 -0.46 4.15
N CYS A 300 17.25 0.06 5.37
CA CYS A 300 16.16 0.64 6.15
C CYS A 300 16.57 1.92 6.91
N ALA A 301 15.75 2.97 6.82
CA ALA A 301 15.96 4.20 7.58
C ALA A 301 15.82 4.01 9.10
N GLU A 302 15.01 3.06 9.57
CA GLU A 302 14.90 2.78 11.00
C GLU A 302 16.12 2.05 11.56
N CYS A 303 16.63 1.01 10.88
CA CYS A 303 17.90 0.39 11.30
C CYS A 303 19.02 1.41 11.36
N TYR A 304 19.11 2.31 10.37
CA TYR A 304 20.06 3.43 10.39
C TYR A 304 19.88 4.29 11.64
N ARG A 305 18.64 4.70 11.94
CA ARG A 305 18.32 5.50 13.15
C ARG A 305 18.72 4.77 14.44
N TRP A 306 18.47 3.48 14.55
CA TRP A 306 18.82 2.69 15.74
C TRP A 306 20.33 2.53 15.92
N THR A 307 21.06 2.16 14.87
CA THR A 307 22.52 2.05 14.94
C THR A 307 23.17 3.40 15.23
N ARG A 308 22.65 4.48 14.63
CA ARG A 308 23.08 5.86 14.88
C ARG A 308 22.79 6.30 16.31
N ALA A 309 21.60 6.01 16.83
CA ALA A 309 21.21 6.37 18.20
C ALA A 309 22.12 5.72 19.24
N ARG A 310 22.51 4.45 19.05
CA ARG A 310 23.47 3.77 19.93
C ARG A 310 24.82 4.48 20.01
N VAL A 311 25.33 5.00 18.90
CA VAL A 311 26.56 5.81 18.89
C VAL A 311 26.37 7.10 19.69
N ILE A 312 25.24 7.77 19.52
CA ILE A 312 24.94 9.02 20.24
C ILE A 312 24.80 8.78 21.74
N ASP A 313 24.14 7.70 22.14
CA ASP A 313 23.95 7.37 23.55
C ASP A 313 25.28 6.96 24.21
N ALA A 314 26.14 6.21 23.50
CA ALA A 314 27.50 5.92 23.97
C ALA A 314 28.39 7.18 24.06
N LEU A 315 28.27 8.12 23.11
CA LEU A 315 28.94 9.43 23.19
C LEU A 315 28.49 10.24 24.42
N ARG A 316 27.24 10.07 24.86
CA ARG A 316 26.70 10.75 26.04
C ARG A 316 27.08 10.06 27.35
N SER A 317 27.21 8.74 27.35
CA SER A 317 27.65 7.98 28.52
C SER A 317 29.14 8.17 28.81
N GLY A 318 29.95 8.44 27.76
CA GLY A 318 31.40 8.54 27.87
C GLY A 318 32.08 7.17 28.04
N ASP A 319 31.37 6.07 27.80
CA ASP A 319 31.93 4.73 27.79
C ASP A 319 32.63 4.46 26.45
N GLU A 320 33.97 4.54 26.46
CA GLU A 320 34.79 4.33 25.26
C GLU A 320 34.65 2.92 24.67
N VAL A 321 34.39 1.90 25.49
CA VAL A 321 34.22 0.51 25.01
C VAL A 321 32.88 0.36 24.32
N GLU A 322 31.82 0.91 24.91
CA GLU A 322 30.50 0.95 24.29
C GLU A 322 30.53 1.78 22.99
N LEU A 323 31.23 2.91 22.99
CA LEU A 323 31.37 3.79 21.83
C LEU A 323 32.07 3.09 20.67
N ALA A 324 33.21 2.44 20.91
CA ALA A 324 33.92 1.67 19.88
C ALA A 324 33.07 0.54 19.31
N SER A 325 32.32 -0.16 20.16
CA SER A 325 31.37 -1.20 19.74
C SER A 325 30.23 -0.64 18.89
N ALA A 326 29.62 0.48 19.32
CA ALA A 326 28.53 1.13 18.62
C ALA A 326 28.96 1.68 17.25
N ARG A 327 30.15 2.31 17.17
CA ARG A 327 30.74 2.80 15.91
C ARG A 327 30.97 1.66 14.93
N ARG A 328 31.57 0.55 15.38
CA ARG A 328 31.79 -0.62 14.54
C ARG A 328 30.48 -1.22 14.01
N ALA A 329 29.47 -1.34 14.88
CA ALA A 329 28.15 -1.84 14.46
C ALA A 329 27.48 -0.92 13.43
N PHE A 330 27.59 0.40 13.62
CA PHE A 330 27.06 1.37 12.68
C PHE A 330 27.81 1.35 11.34
N ALA A 331 29.15 1.31 11.36
CA ALA A 331 30.00 1.17 10.17
C ALA A 331 29.60 -0.06 9.33
N ASN A 332 29.43 -1.20 9.99
CA ASN A 332 29.08 -2.46 9.34
C ASN A 332 27.70 -2.43 8.68
N TYR A 333 26.79 -1.57 9.15
CA TYR A 333 25.44 -1.44 8.59
C TYR A 333 25.37 -0.47 7.39
N LEU A 334 26.28 0.51 7.29
CA LEU A 334 26.24 1.51 6.20
C LEU A 334 26.20 0.90 4.79
N PRO A 335 26.95 -0.17 4.45
CA PRO A 335 26.89 -0.81 3.14
C PRO A 335 25.54 -1.46 2.82
N SER A 336 24.69 -1.74 3.83
CA SER A 336 23.34 -2.26 3.61
C SER A 336 22.40 -1.21 3.02
N ILE A 337 22.76 0.08 3.07
CA ILE A 337 21.98 1.19 2.50
C ILE A 337 22.46 1.50 1.07
N VAL A 338 21.77 0.96 0.06
CA VAL A 338 22.20 0.97 -1.35
C VAL A 338 21.85 2.29 -2.06
N PHE A 339 22.81 3.18 -2.29
CA PHE A 339 22.62 4.47 -3.02
C PHE A 339 23.68 4.76 -4.09
N THR A 340 24.79 4.06 -4.09
CA THR A 340 25.89 4.26 -5.05
C THR A 340 25.85 3.23 -6.18
N PHE A 341 26.52 3.54 -7.28
CA PHE A 341 26.60 2.62 -8.42
C PHE A 341 27.33 1.32 -8.05
N ARG A 342 28.41 1.40 -7.27
CA ARG A 342 29.11 0.21 -6.76
C ARG A 342 28.21 -0.66 -5.87
N GLU A 343 27.43 -0.07 -4.98
CA GLU A 343 26.53 -0.81 -4.09
C GLU A 343 25.44 -1.56 -4.87
N ILE A 344 24.81 -0.93 -5.87
CA ILE A 344 23.76 -1.59 -6.66
C ILE A 344 24.32 -2.68 -7.60
N GLN A 345 25.58 -2.57 -8.04
CA GLN A 345 26.25 -3.67 -8.76
C GLN A 345 26.55 -4.86 -7.84
N ASN A 346 27.03 -4.57 -6.63
CA ASN A 346 27.36 -5.59 -5.63
C ASN A 346 26.12 -6.20 -4.97
N TRP A 347 24.95 -5.58 -5.10
CA TRP A 347 23.68 -6.14 -4.64
C TRP A 347 23.43 -7.57 -5.16
N ARG A 348 23.88 -7.92 -6.37
CA ARG A 348 23.79 -9.31 -6.90
C ARG A 348 24.64 -10.33 -6.13
N GLN A 349 25.66 -9.87 -5.41
CA GLN A 349 26.54 -10.70 -4.60
C GLN A 349 25.97 -10.96 -3.20
N ASP A 350 24.95 -10.19 -2.78
CA ASP A 350 24.26 -10.40 -1.51
C ASP A 350 23.39 -11.66 -1.57
N ALA A 351 23.89 -12.74 -0.98
CA ALA A 351 23.35 -14.08 -1.17
C ALA A 351 21.90 -14.21 -0.71
N TRP A 352 21.49 -13.58 0.40
CA TRP A 352 20.13 -13.77 0.93
C TRP A 352 19.07 -13.11 0.05
N SER A 353 19.33 -11.92 -0.48
CA SER A 353 18.34 -11.18 -1.29
C SER A 353 18.19 -11.83 -2.66
N ARG A 354 19.29 -12.28 -3.27
CA ARG A 354 19.29 -13.08 -4.51
C ARG A 354 18.55 -14.41 -4.32
N ASP A 355 18.84 -15.16 -3.26
CA ASP A 355 18.25 -16.47 -3.04
C ASP A 355 16.75 -16.36 -2.70
N LEU A 356 16.36 -15.34 -1.91
CA LEU A 356 14.96 -14.97 -1.69
C LEU A 356 14.27 -14.65 -3.02
N LEU A 357 14.87 -13.79 -3.84
CA LEU A 357 14.29 -13.37 -5.11
C LEU A 357 14.14 -14.55 -6.08
N ALA A 358 15.17 -15.39 -6.21
CA ALA A 358 15.15 -16.55 -7.07
C ALA A 358 14.07 -17.56 -6.63
N ASN A 359 13.89 -17.77 -5.32
CA ASN A 359 12.82 -18.61 -4.79
C ASN A 359 11.43 -18.00 -5.08
N LEU A 360 11.27 -16.69 -4.92
CA LEU A 360 10.00 -16.02 -5.19
C LEU A 360 9.64 -16.05 -6.68
N LEU A 361 10.59 -15.76 -7.57
CA LEU A 361 10.39 -15.83 -9.03
C LEU A 361 9.97 -17.23 -9.50
N ARG A 362 10.45 -18.29 -8.84
CA ARG A 362 10.08 -19.69 -9.14
C ARG A 362 8.76 -20.14 -8.54
N THR A 363 8.20 -19.44 -7.55
CA THR A 363 7.03 -19.93 -6.78
C THR A 363 5.85 -18.98 -6.76
N ARG A 364 6.04 -17.72 -7.13
CA ARG A 364 5.05 -16.65 -7.04
C ARG A 364 5.05 -15.80 -8.31
N SER A 365 3.96 -15.08 -8.51
CA SER A 365 3.88 -13.97 -9.45
C SER A 365 4.36 -12.69 -8.77
N ILE A 366 5.24 -11.93 -9.42
CA ILE A 366 5.72 -10.64 -8.90
C ILE A 366 4.92 -9.50 -9.52
N VAL A 367 4.45 -8.57 -8.69
CA VAL A 367 3.79 -7.33 -9.14
C VAL A 367 4.71 -6.15 -8.85
N PHE A 368 5.31 -5.60 -9.90
CA PHE A 368 6.16 -4.41 -9.84
C PHE A 368 5.29 -3.16 -9.78
N CYS A 369 5.46 -2.35 -8.72
CA CYS A 369 4.73 -1.10 -8.54
C CYS A 369 5.68 0.05 -8.23
N GLY A 370 5.59 1.15 -8.96
CA GLY A 370 6.37 2.35 -8.67
C GLY A 370 7.86 2.23 -8.99
N TYR A 371 8.20 1.36 -9.92
CA TYR A 371 9.51 1.35 -10.57
C TYR A 371 9.51 2.34 -11.72
N SER A 372 10.66 2.95 -11.98
CA SER A 372 10.87 3.81 -13.12
C SER A 372 11.94 3.21 -14.03
N THR A 373 12.00 3.65 -15.28
CA THR A 373 13.08 3.34 -16.23
C THR A 373 14.49 3.72 -15.76
N ARG A 374 14.63 4.36 -14.59
CA ARG A 374 15.92 4.74 -14.00
C ARG A 374 16.58 3.60 -13.21
N ASP A 375 15.83 2.58 -12.82
CA ASP A 375 16.34 1.42 -12.06
C ASP A 375 16.81 0.27 -12.96
N ARG A 376 17.65 0.60 -13.95
CA ARG A 376 18.11 -0.34 -15.00
C ARG A 376 18.76 -1.61 -14.44
N VAL A 377 19.57 -1.48 -13.40
CA VAL A 377 20.29 -2.62 -12.80
C VAL A 377 19.32 -3.66 -12.21
N LEU A 378 18.23 -3.18 -11.60
CA LEU A 378 17.17 -4.05 -11.08
C LEU A 378 16.42 -4.71 -12.24
N HIS A 379 15.97 -3.94 -13.23
CA HIS A 379 15.26 -4.47 -14.40
C HIS A 379 16.07 -5.56 -15.12
N ASP A 380 17.36 -5.33 -15.33
CA ASP A 380 18.27 -6.32 -15.92
C ASP A 380 18.40 -7.57 -15.05
N ALA A 381 18.44 -7.43 -13.72
CA ALA A 381 18.52 -8.58 -12.82
C ALA A 381 17.27 -9.47 -12.91
N PHE A 382 16.07 -8.88 -12.95
CA PHE A 382 14.83 -9.64 -13.14
C PHE A 382 14.75 -10.30 -14.50
N ARG A 383 15.11 -9.56 -15.56
CA ARG A 383 15.14 -10.09 -16.93
C ARG A 383 16.06 -11.30 -17.02
N THR A 384 17.30 -11.18 -16.54
CA THR A 384 18.27 -12.29 -16.53
C THR A 384 17.74 -13.48 -15.72
N ALA A 385 17.16 -13.26 -14.54
CA ALA A 385 16.62 -14.35 -13.73
C ALA A 385 15.47 -15.11 -14.45
N PHE A 386 14.59 -14.41 -15.16
CA PHE A 386 13.54 -15.06 -15.96
C PHE A 386 14.11 -15.79 -17.19
N GLU A 387 15.12 -15.25 -17.86
CA GLU A 387 15.79 -15.90 -19.00
C GLU A 387 16.51 -17.20 -18.58
N GLU A 388 17.11 -17.21 -17.38
CA GLU A 388 17.66 -18.42 -16.78
C GLU A 388 16.58 -19.48 -16.52
N ILE A 389 15.42 -19.07 -15.99
CA ILE A 389 14.27 -19.98 -15.78
C ILE A 389 13.78 -20.55 -17.12
N ALA A 390 13.66 -19.71 -18.16
CA ALA A 390 13.27 -20.15 -19.50
C ALA A 390 14.24 -21.21 -20.04
N THR A 391 15.55 -20.94 -19.95
CA THR A 391 16.59 -21.87 -20.40
C THR A 391 16.52 -23.22 -19.67
N VAL A 392 16.25 -23.21 -18.36
CA VAL A 392 16.08 -24.44 -17.58
C VAL A 392 14.82 -25.19 -18.00
N ASN A 393 13.71 -24.50 -18.19
CA ASN A 393 12.45 -25.09 -18.61
C ASN A 393 12.55 -25.71 -20.01
N GLU A 394 13.22 -25.05 -20.97
CA GLU A 394 13.51 -25.61 -22.29
C GLU A 394 14.33 -26.91 -22.21
N ARG A 395 15.37 -26.93 -21.37
CA ARG A 395 16.19 -28.14 -21.15
C ARG A 395 15.37 -29.27 -20.52
N MET A 396 14.49 -28.96 -19.57
CA MET A 396 13.63 -29.95 -18.91
C MET A 396 12.50 -30.46 -19.83
N GLY A 397 11.92 -29.57 -20.65
CA GLY A 397 10.90 -29.92 -21.65
C GLY A 397 11.46 -30.77 -22.79
N ALA A 398 12.73 -30.56 -23.18
CA ALA A 398 13.43 -31.42 -24.12
C ALA A 398 13.62 -32.87 -23.62
N PHE A 399 13.46 -33.12 -22.31
CA PHE A 399 13.47 -34.46 -21.70
C PHE A 399 12.09 -35.12 -21.61
N GLN A 400 11.00 -34.48 -22.06
CA GLN A 400 9.65 -35.06 -22.18
C GLN A 400 9.14 -35.09 -23.64
N PRO A 401 9.66 -35.94 -24.55
CA PRO A 401 9.25 -35.87 -25.96
C PRO A 401 7.96 -36.62 -26.34
N HIS A 402 7.19 -37.19 -25.40
CA HIS A 402 6.24 -38.27 -25.74
C HIS A 402 4.75 -38.09 -25.41
N LEU A 403 4.28 -36.94 -24.90
CA LEU A 403 2.85 -36.78 -24.57
C LEU A 403 2.14 -35.65 -25.34
N GLU A 404 2.78 -34.50 -25.57
CA GLU A 404 2.11 -33.36 -26.24
C GLU A 404 1.94 -33.52 -27.77
N LYS A 405 2.69 -34.42 -28.40
CA LYS A 405 2.54 -34.70 -29.84
C LYS A 405 1.23 -35.41 -30.18
N ASP A 406 0.58 -36.07 -29.23
CA ASP A 406 -0.67 -36.79 -29.46
C ASP A 406 -1.91 -35.89 -29.35
N GLU A 407 -1.89 -34.86 -28.50
CA GLU A 407 -2.97 -33.87 -28.42
C GLU A 407 -3.00 -32.93 -29.65
N ALA A 408 -1.82 -32.51 -30.13
CA ALA A 408 -1.73 -31.71 -31.36
C ALA A 408 -2.14 -32.50 -32.62
N ARG A 409 -1.96 -33.83 -32.62
CA ARG A 409 -2.45 -34.72 -33.68
C ARG A 409 -3.97 -34.93 -33.62
N ALA A 410 -4.54 -35.04 -32.42
CA ALA A 410 -5.98 -35.15 -32.23
C ALA A 410 -6.74 -33.89 -32.68
N ALA A 411 -6.20 -32.69 -32.36
CA ALA A 411 -6.83 -31.42 -32.76
C ALA A 411 -6.78 -31.17 -34.28
N ARG A 412 -5.70 -31.60 -34.97
CA ARG A 412 -5.59 -31.50 -36.44
C ARG A 412 -6.45 -32.52 -37.19
N ALA A 413 -6.74 -33.67 -36.58
CA ALA A 413 -7.63 -34.68 -37.17
C ALA A 413 -9.12 -34.28 -37.12
N SER A 414 -9.52 -33.42 -36.17
CA SER A 414 -10.91 -32.93 -36.07
C SER A 414 -11.26 -31.76 -37.01
N SER A 415 -10.28 -31.12 -37.64
CA SER A 415 -10.51 -29.91 -38.47
C SER A 415 -10.50 -30.16 -39.99
N SER A 416 -10.34 -31.42 -40.45
CA SER A 416 -10.16 -31.73 -41.88
C SER A 416 -11.31 -32.52 -42.51
N SER A 417 -12.56 -32.10 -42.33
CA SER A 417 -13.66 -32.58 -43.18
C SER A 417 -14.62 -31.46 -43.58
N GLY A 418 -14.53 -31.02 -44.84
CA GLY A 418 -15.52 -30.15 -45.48
C GLY A 418 -14.87 -29.05 -46.33
N ALA A 419 -14.76 -29.27 -47.64
CA ALA A 419 -14.16 -28.38 -48.62
C ALA A 419 -15.00 -27.11 -48.90
N ALA A 420 -14.32 -25.98 -49.11
CA ALA A 420 -14.63 -24.99 -50.16
C ALA A 420 -13.42 -24.05 -50.35
N GLU A 421 -12.75 -24.18 -51.48
CA GLU A 421 -11.74 -23.26 -51.98
C GLU A 421 -12.38 -21.89 -52.23
N GLY A 422 -11.90 -20.85 -51.56
CA GLY A 422 -12.39 -19.47 -51.76
C GLY A 422 -12.44 -18.56 -50.52
N ALA A 423 -11.67 -18.82 -49.46
CA ALA A 423 -11.71 -18.00 -48.23
C ALA A 423 -10.35 -17.87 -47.52
N GLY A 424 -9.24 -17.84 -48.27
CA GLY A 424 -7.88 -17.80 -47.70
C GLY A 424 -7.66 -16.67 -46.69
N ALA A 425 -8.09 -15.44 -47.02
CA ALA A 425 -7.89 -14.29 -46.14
C ALA A 425 -8.77 -14.30 -44.88
N ALA A 426 -9.98 -14.87 -44.94
CA ALA A 426 -10.88 -14.94 -43.79
C ALA A 426 -10.52 -16.11 -42.84
N ALA A 427 -10.05 -17.22 -43.39
CA ALA A 427 -9.51 -18.34 -42.62
C ALA A 427 -8.15 -18.00 -41.99
N GLU A 428 -7.28 -17.26 -42.70
CA GLU A 428 -6.04 -16.71 -42.12
C GLU A 428 -6.31 -15.65 -41.05
N ALA A 429 -7.29 -14.76 -41.25
CA ALA A 429 -7.67 -13.79 -40.22
C ALA A 429 -8.28 -14.46 -38.99
N ALA A 430 -9.12 -15.47 -39.16
CA ALA A 430 -9.66 -16.27 -38.05
C ALA A 430 -8.57 -17.07 -37.34
N GLY A 431 -7.63 -17.67 -38.09
CA GLY A 431 -6.45 -18.34 -37.54
C GLY A 431 -5.56 -17.41 -36.74
N ALA A 432 -5.25 -16.22 -37.28
CA ALA A 432 -4.45 -15.19 -36.60
C ALA A 432 -5.15 -14.61 -35.36
N GLN A 433 -6.49 -14.56 -35.36
CA GLN A 433 -7.27 -14.11 -34.20
C GLN A 433 -7.37 -15.18 -33.11
N ILE A 434 -7.43 -16.47 -33.47
CA ILE A 434 -7.36 -17.61 -32.54
C ILE A 434 -5.93 -17.74 -31.97
N ASP A 435 -4.91 -17.57 -32.79
CA ASP A 435 -3.51 -17.57 -32.36
C ASP A 435 -3.21 -16.38 -31.45
N SER A 436 -3.71 -15.17 -31.75
CA SER A 436 -3.52 -14.01 -30.88
C SER A 436 -4.25 -14.15 -29.54
N THR A 437 -5.49 -14.65 -29.53
CA THR A 437 -6.20 -14.92 -28.26
C THR A 437 -5.57 -16.06 -27.45
N THR A 438 -5.00 -17.06 -28.11
CA THR A 438 -4.30 -18.16 -27.43
C THR A 438 -2.96 -17.70 -26.86
N VAL A 439 -2.20 -16.91 -27.61
CA VAL A 439 -0.95 -16.28 -27.16
C VAL A 439 -1.22 -15.33 -26.00
N ASP A 440 -2.27 -14.51 -26.06
CA ASP A 440 -2.65 -13.62 -24.96
C ASP A 440 -3.08 -14.38 -23.70
N ARG A 441 -3.86 -15.47 -23.82
CA ARG A 441 -4.22 -16.33 -22.69
C ARG A 441 -3.00 -17.04 -22.08
N ARG A 442 -2.01 -17.42 -22.90
CA ARG A 442 -0.74 -17.96 -22.40
C ARG A 442 0.10 -16.87 -21.74
N ALA A 443 0.17 -15.68 -22.31
CA ALA A 443 0.91 -14.54 -21.74
C ALA A 443 0.30 -14.05 -20.41
N GLN A 444 -1.02 -14.20 -20.23
CA GLN A 444 -1.67 -14.01 -18.93
C GLN A 444 -1.14 -14.97 -17.86
N ARG A 445 -0.51 -16.09 -18.22
CA ARG A 445 0.12 -17.04 -17.28
C ARG A 445 1.44 -16.53 -16.72
N ALA A 446 2.12 -15.61 -17.41
CA ALA A 446 3.39 -15.04 -17.01
C ALA A 446 3.40 -14.61 -15.53
N ARG A 447 4.48 -14.95 -14.82
CA ARG A 447 4.63 -14.71 -13.37
C ARG A 447 5.11 -13.30 -13.04
N ALA A 448 4.83 -12.35 -13.92
CA ALA A 448 5.16 -10.94 -13.71
C ALA A 448 4.01 -10.06 -14.13
N PHE A 449 3.75 -9.02 -13.34
CA PHE A 449 2.82 -7.94 -13.58
C PHE A 449 3.53 -6.62 -13.35
N PHE A 450 3.21 -5.61 -14.15
CA PHE A 450 3.79 -4.28 -14.01
C PHE A 450 2.67 -3.24 -13.92
N LEU A 451 2.75 -2.37 -12.92
CA LEU A 451 1.88 -1.20 -12.78
C LEU A 451 2.70 0.04 -13.17
N GLY A 452 2.35 0.68 -14.28
CA GLY A 452 3.10 1.80 -14.86
C GLY A 452 2.23 2.89 -15.51
N GLY A 453 2.87 3.98 -15.93
CA GLY A 453 2.19 5.12 -16.54
C GLY A 453 1.69 4.87 -17.98
N PRO A 454 0.73 5.68 -18.48
CA PRO A 454 0.30 5.66 -19.86
C PRO A 454 1.27 6.44 -20.76
N GLY A 455 1.42 6.04 -22.02
CA GLY A 455 2.09 6.83 -23.06
C GLY A 455 3.62 6.75 -23.11
N GLY A 456 4.26 6.07 -22.17
CA GLY A 456 5.64 5.59 -22.31
C GLY A 456 5.63 4.09 -22.06
N PHE A 457 5.72 3.27 -23.10
CA PHE A 457 6.08 1.88 -22.89
C PHE A 457 7.46 1.89 -22.28
N GLU A 458 7.54 1.68 -20.96
CA GLU A 458 8.81 1.50 -20.28
C GLU A 458 9.44 0.26 -20.89
N PHE A 459 10.36 0.47 -21.84
CA PHE A 459 10.97 -0.60 -22.62
C PHE A 459 11.47 -1.72 -21.70
N ASP A 460 12.14 -1.34 -20.62
CA ASP A 460 12.66 -2.27 -19.62
C ASP A 460 11.56 -3.07 -18.91
N ALA A 461 10.41 -2.46 -18.60
CA ALA A 461 9.28 -3.14 -17.97
C ALA A 461 8.68 -4.20 -18.92
N LEU A 462 8.52 -3.85 -20.20
CA LEU A 462 8.07 -4.81 -21.21
C LEU A 462 9.10 -5.92 -21.42
N GLU A 463 10.40 -5.64 -21.40
CA GLU A 463 11.42 -6.68 -21.51
C GLU A 463 11.37 -7.68 -20.35
N VAL A 464 11.13 -7.21 -19.12
CA VAL A 464 10.92 -8.10 -17.95
C VAL A 464 9.67 -8.97 -18.16
N LEU A 465 8.56 -8.39 -18.61
CA LEU A 465 7.32 -9.14 -18.88
C LEU A 465 7.50 -10.15 -20.02
N ARG A 466 8.24 -9.80 -21.08
CA ARG A 466 8.56 -10.71 -22.18
C ARG A 466 9.46 -11.85 -21.71
N ALA A 467 10.47 -11.56 -20.88
CA ALA A 467 11.30 -12.60 -20.27
C ALA A 467 10.46 -13.54 -19.38
N ALA A 468 9.52 -13.01 -18.60
CA ALA A 468 8.60 -13.80 -17.81
C ALA A 468 7.65 -14.66 -18.68
N SER A 469 7.20 -14.14 -19.83
CA SER A 469 6.43 -14.91 -20.82
C SER A 469 7.25 -16.04 -21.45
N ARG A 470 8.52 -15.79 -21.80
CA ARG A 470 9.45 -16.83 -22.27
C ARG A 470 9.66 -17.92 -21.22
N ALA A 471 9.75 -17.55 -19.94
CA ALA A 471 9.86 -18.51 -18.84
C ALA A 471 8.64 -19.45 -18.74
N GLU A 472 7.48 -19.03 -19.24
CA GLU A 472 6.25 -19.85 -19.35
C GLU A 472 6.09 -20.54 -20.73
N GLY A 473 7.15 -20.54 -21.56
CA GLY A 473 7.17 -21.24 -22.85
C GLY A 473 6.57 -20.48 -24.03
N ILE A 474 6.57 -19.14 -23.99
CA ILE A 474 6.13 -18.29 -25.11
C ILE A 474 7.34 -17.82 -25.90
N ASP A 475 7.55 -18.37 -27.10
CA ASP A 475 8.73 -18.10 -27.93
C ASP A 475 8.78 -16.64 -28.44
N HIS A 476 7.62 -16.09 -28.81
CA HIS A 476 7.49 -14.78 -29.47
C HIS A 476 6.46 -13.89 -28.77
N PRO A 477 6.74 -13.39 -27.55
CA PRO A 477 5.83 -12.49 -26.86
C PRO A 477 5.73 -11.14 -27.60
N SER A 478 4.55 -10.50 -27.50
CA SER A 478 4.29 -9.21 -28.16
C SER A 478 5.31 -8.13 -27.76
N GLN A 479 5.71 -7.33 -28.75
CA GLN A 479 6.68 -6.25 -28.56
C GLN A 479 6.04 -4.96 -28.05
N THR A 480 4.77 -4.70 -28.37
CA THR A 480 4.14 -3.40 -28.10
C THR A 480 3.10 -3.47 -27.00
N TYR A 481 2.70 -4.67 -26.58
CA TYR A 481 1.64 -4.89 -25.61
C TYR A 481 1.94 -6.11 -24.74
N HIS A 482 1.46 -6.10 -23.50
CA HIS A 482 1.47 -7.28 -22.64
C HIS A 482 0.21 -7.30 -21.76
N PRO A 483 -0.48 -8.45 -21.61
CA PRO A 483 -1.70 -8.54 -20.81
C PRO A 483 -1.47 -8.26 -19.32
N ASN A 484 -0.24 -8.44 -18.82
CA ASN A 484 0.11 -8.14 -17.43
C ASN A 484 0.72 -6.73 -17.23
N TYR A 485 0.67 -5.85 -18.23
CA TYR A 485 1.01 -4.43 -18.07
C TYR A 485 -0.27 -3.63 -17.78
N LEU A 486 -0.40 -3.19 -16.52
CA LEU A 486 -1.53 -2.46 -15.96
C LEU A 486 -1.19 -0.96 -15.92
N GLN A 487 -1.99 -0.16 -16.62
CA GLN A 487 -1.75 1.28 -16.71
C GLN A 487 -2.48 2.04 -15.60
N PHE A 488 -1.86 3.12 -15.11
CA PHE A 488 -2.50 4.09 -14.23
C PHE A 488 -1.91 5.48 -14.45
N HIS A 489 -2.68 6.53 -14.17
CA HIS A 489 -2.21 7.91 -14.24
C HIS A 489 -1.51 8.32 -12.94
N PHE A 490 -0.30 8.88 -13.06
CA PHE A 490 0.35 9.54 -11.95
C PHE A 490 -0.45 10.78 -11.52
N GLU A 491 -0.43 11.09 -10.23
CA GLU A 491 -0.93 12.37 -9.74
C GLU A 491 0.04 13.48 -10.15
N SER A 492 -0.49 14.59 -10.66
CA SER A 492 0.26 15.81 -10.89
C SER A 492 -0.16 16.89 -9.88
N ASP A 493 0.64 17.96 -9.79
CA ASP A 493 0.34 19.13 -8.96
C ASP A 493 -1.02 19.78 -9.35
N ASP A 494 -1.44 19.62 -10.60
CA ASP A 494 -2.73 20.10 -11.14
C ASP A 494 -3.91 19.14 -10.89
N GLY A 495 -3.69 18.05 -10.16
CA GLY A 495 -4.68 17.02 -9.84
C GLY A 495 -4.52 15.72 -10.65
N PRO A 496 -5.51 14.82 -10.63
CA PRO A 496 -5.40 13.53 -11.32
C PRO A 496 -5.41 13.73 -12.84
N ALA A 497 -4.32 13.34 -13.50
CA ALA A 497 -4.14 13.45 -14.95
C ALA A 497 -5.09 12.56 -15.76
N GLY A 498 -5.70 11.55 -15.12
CA GLY A 498 -6.66 10.63 -15.73
C GLY A 498 -7.16 9.59 -14.73
N PHE A 499 -7.79 8.52 -15.23
CA PHE A 499 -8.29 7.41 -14.42
C PHE A 499 -7.82 6.05 -14.99
N PRO A 500 -7.55 5.04 -14.15
CA PRO A 500 -7.41 5.11 -12.71
C PRO A 500 -6.07 5.75 -12.32
N GLY A 501 -6.00 6.35 -11.13
CA GLY A 501 -4.73 6.56 -10.45
C GLY A 501 -4.33 5.29 -9.67
N LEU A 502 -3.13 5.28 -9.09
CA LEU A 502 -2.63 4.09 -8.38
C LEU A 502 -3.51 3.69 -7.19
N ASP A 503 -4.05 4.66 -6.43
CA ASP A 503 -4.96 4.37 -5.32
C ASP A 503 -6.27 3.76 -5.80
N GLN A 504 -6.85 4.25 -6.90
CA GLN A 504 -8.07 3.67 -7.48
C GLN A 504 -7.80 2.25 -7.98
N THR A 505 -6.68 2.01 -8.65
CA THR A 505 -6.27 0.65 -9.09
C THR A 505 -6.19 -0.32 -7.91
N MET A 506 -5.50 0.07 -6.84
CA MET A 506 -5.35 -0.78 -5.66
C MET A 506 -6.69 -1.02 -4.95
N ARG A 507 -7.54 0.02 -4.85
CA ARG A 507 -8.89 -0.10 -4.26
C ARG A 507 -9.79 -1.03 -5.06
N TRP A 508 -9.70 -1.01 -6.39
CA TRP A 508 -10.43 -1.95 -7.24
C TRP A 508 -9.96 -3.40 -7.04
N LEU A 509 -8.65 -3.64 -7.04
CA LEU A 509 -8.09 -4.97 -6.78
C LEU A 509 -8.52 -5.50 -5.40
N TRP A 510 -8.50 -4.66 -4.37
CA TRP A 510 -9.01 -5.00 -3.04
C TRP A 510 -10.51 -5.35 -3.08
N HIS A 511 -11.31 -4.52 -3.75
CA HIS A 511 -12.74 -4.75 -3.93
C HIS A 511 -13.03 -6.13 -4.53
N ARG A 512 -12.37 -6.48 -5.64
CA ARG A 512 -12.52 -7.79 -6.27
C ARG A 512 -12.07 -8.93 -5.38
N THR A 513 -10.92 -8.79 -4.69
CA THR A 513 -10.42 -9.80 -3.74
C THR A 513 -11.45 -10.10 -2.64
N VAL A 514 -12.08 -9.05 -2.08
CA VAL A 514 -13.10 -9.21 -1.03
C VAL A 514 -14.39 -9.83 -1.58
N ARG A 515 -14.83 -9.48 -2.80
CA ARG A 515 -16.02 -10.10 -3.42
C ARG A 515 -15.84 -11.61 -3.62
N ILE A 516 -14.67 -12.06 -4.10
CA ILE A 516 -14.36 -13.49 -4.23
C ILE A 516 -14.39 -14.17 -2.84
N ARG A 517 -13.80 -13.53 -1.80
CA ARG A 517 -13.86 -14.05 -0.42
C ARG A 517 -15.30 -14.18 0.07
N GLN A 518 -16.11 -13.15 -0.15
CA GLN A 518 -17.51 -13.11 0.28
C GLN A 518 -18.34 -14.20 -0.38
N GLU A 519 -18.13 -14.44 -1.67
CA GLU A 519 -18.75 -15.54 -2.39
C GLU A 519 -18.40 -16.89 -1.76
N GLN A 520 -17.12 -17.15 -1.49
CA GLN A 520 -16.70 -18.38 -0.81
C GLN A 520 -17.35 -18.51 0.59
N CYS A 521 -17.41 -17.43 1.36
CA CYS A 521 -18.00 -17.45 2.72
C CYS A 521 -19.52 -17.67 2.68
N VAL A 522 -20.21 -17.11 1.68
CA VAL A 522 -21.64 -17.37 1.46
C VAL A 522 -21.86 -18.83 1.06
N ASP A 523 -20.98 -19.37 0.22
CA ASP A 523 -21.09 -20.73 -0.23
C ASP A 523 -20.84 -21.73 0.90
N VAL A 524 -19.73 -21.59 1.62
CA VAL A 524 -19.27 -22.60 2.59
C VAL A 524 -19.81 -22.36 4.00
N ASP A 525 -19.77 -21.12 4.49
CA ASP A 525 -19.88 -20.82 5.94
C ASP A 525 -21.23 -20.24 6.37
N LEU A 526 -22.01 -19.69 5.44
CA LEU A 526 -23.27 -18.99 5.76
C LEU A 526 -24.29 -19.92 6.43
N ARG A 527 -24.33 -21.19 6.05
CA ARG A 527 -25.26 -22.19 6.63
C ARG A 527 -25.13 -22.25 8.16
N ARG A 528 -23.89 -22.25 8.65
CA ARG A 528 -23.59 -22.37 10.09
C ARG A 528 -24.06 -21.15 10.86
N VAL A 529 -23.78 -19.95 10.36
CA VAL A 529 -24.15 -18.71 11.06
C VAL A 529 -25.66 -18.48 11.05
N VAL A 530 -26.33 -18.77 9.93
CA VAL A 530 -27.79 -18.64 9.83
C VAL A 530 -28.47 -19.59 10.79
N THR A 531 -28.01 -20.84 10.87
CA THR A 531 -28.57 -21.83 11.79
C THR A 531 -28.50 -21.35 13.24
N ASN A 532 -27.34 -20.81 13.64
CA ASN A 532 -27.15 -20.27 14.99
C ASN A 532 -28.00 -19.03 15.28
N LEU A 533 -28.17 -18.14 14.29
CA LEU A 533 -28.92 -16.90 14.47
C LEU A 533 -30.43 -17.08 14.42
N LEU A 534 -30.92 -18.03 13.62
CA LEU A 534 -32.35 -18.23 13.40
C LEU A 534 -32.95 -19.34 14.28
N GLY A 535 -32.12 -20.17 14.93
CA GLY A 535 -32.59 -21.27 15.78
C GLY A 535 -33.14 -22.47 15.01
N GLY A 536 -32.99 -22.50 13.69
CA GLY A 536 -33.44 -23.57 12.80
C GLY A 536 -32.47 -23.77 11.62
N GLY A 537 -32.52 -24.92 10.96
CA GLY A 537 -31.62 -25.22 9.85
C GLY A 537 -31.79 -24.23 8.69
N CYS A 538 -30.69 -23.71 8.14
CA CYS A 538 -30.71 -22.83 6.96
C CYS A 538 -31.18 -23.62 5.72
N PRO A 539 -32.34 -23.31 5.12
CA PRO A 539 -32.80 -23.98 3.91
C PRO A 539 -31.82 -23.74 2.76
N GLU A 540 -31.49 -24.79 2.02
CA GLU A 540 -30.51 -24.71 0.93
C GLU A 540 -30.94 -23.75 -0.18
N ARG A 541 -32.24 -23.73 -0.49
CA ARG A 541 -32.83 -22.80 -1.45
C ARG A 541 -32.64 -21.33 -1.03
N GLU A 542 -32.75 -21.04 0.26
CA GLU A 542 -32.58 -19.67 0.76
C GLU A 542 -31.11 -19.24 0.75
N ARG A 543 -30.18 -20.14 1.09
CA ARG A 543 -28.73 -19.92 0.93
C ARG A 543 -28.39 -19.63 -0.53
N GLN A 544 -28.89 -20.46 -1.45
CA GLN A 544 -28.68 -20.28 -2.89
C GLN A 544 -29.23 -18.93 -3.37
N ARG A 545 -30.36 -18.48 -2.81
CA ARG A 545 -30.94 -17.16 -3.12
C ARG A 545 -30.06 -16.00 -2.68
N VAL A 546 -29.36 -16.11 -1.55
CA VAL A 546 -28.35 -15.11 -1.14
C VAL A 546 -27.19 -15.10 -2.12
N LEU A 547 -26.71 -16.27 -2.54
CA LEU A 547 -25.61 -16.39 -3.51
C LEU A 547 -25.98 -15.79 -4.88
N GLU A 548 -27.16 -16.11 -5.41
CA GLU A 548 -27.70 -15.51 -6.64
C GLU A 548 -27.76 -13.97 -6.57
N ARG A 549 -28.14 -13.41 -5.41
CA ARG A 549 -28.19 -11.96 -5.20
C ARG A 549 -26.81 -11.34 -5.08
N LEU A 550 -25.86 -12.04 -4.48
CA LEU A 550 -24.46 -11.60 -4.48
C LEU A 550 -23.90 -11.58 -5.91
N HIS A 551 -24.25 -12.57 -6.74
CA HIS A 551 -23.90 -12.58 -8.16
C HIS A 551 -24.59 -11.45 -8.93
N GLU A 552 -25.87 -11.19 -8.71
CA GLU A 552 -26.60 -10.04 -9.29
C GLU A 552 -25.91 -8.71 -8.94
N LEU A 553 -25.55 -8.53 -7.67
CA LEU A 553 -24.81 -7.36 -7.19
C LEU A 553 -23.44 -7.24 -7.87
N THR A 554 -22.67 -8.32 -7.87
CA THR A 554 -21.31 -8.33 -8.44
C THR A 554 -21.33 -8.09 -9.95
N ALA A 555 -22.33 -8.64 -10.66
CA ALA A 555 -22.52 -8.41 -12.08
C ALA A 555 -22.83 -6.93 -12.38
N ALA A 556 -23.70 -6.30 -11.58
CA ALA A 556 -23.99 -4.87 -11.71
C ALA A 556 -22.75 -3.99 -11.42
N GLU A 557 -21.93 -4.37 -10.44
CA GLU A 557 -20.66 -3.69 -10.13
C GLU A 557 -19.64 -3.83 -11.27
N SER A 558 -19.54 -5.02 -11.89
CA SER A 558 -18.69 -5.25 -13.07
C SER A 558 -19.21 -4.52 -14.32
N GLU A 559 -20.52 -4.44 -14.52
CA GLU A 559 -21.12 -3.68 -15.63
C GLU A 559 -20.80 -2.17 -15.51
N GLU A 560 -20.95 -1.60 -14.31
CA GLU A 560 -20.55 -0.22 -14.03
C GLU A 560 -19.04 -0.02 -14.32
N ALA A 561 -18.20 -0.95 -13.89
CA ALA A 561 -16.75 -0.89 -14.11
C ALA A 561 -16.33 -1.01 -15.57
N ARG A 562 -17.05 -1.78 -16.40
CA ARG A 562 -16.84 -1.79 -17.87
C ARG A 562 -17.10 -0.42 -18.48
N GLY A 563 -18.08 0.31 -17.96
CA GLY A 563 -18.31 1.70 -18.33
C GLY A 563 -17.06 2.59 -18.13
N TRP A 564 -16.21 2.26 -17.16
CA TRP A 564 -15.01 3.03 -16.84
C TRP A 564 -13.87 2.87 -17.84
N GLU A 565 -13.89 1.83 -18.67
CA GLU A 565 -12.93 1.62 -19.78
C GLU A 565 -13.11 2.68 -20.88
N THR A 566 -14.30 3.27 -20.99
CA THR A 566 -14.61 4.31 -21.98
C THR A 566 -14.79 5.69 -21.37
N ARG A 567 -15.19 5.76 -20.09
CA ARG A 567 -15.46 7.02 -19.38
C ARG A 567 -14.94 6.95 -17.95
N ALA A 568 -13.94 7.76 -17.64
CA ALA A 568 -13.48 7.93 -16.25
C ALA A 568 -14.65 8.29 -15.31
N PRO A 569 -14.89 7.52 -14.23
CA PRO A 569 -15.88 7.87 -13.22
C PRO A 569 -15.41 9.07 -12.41
N SER A 570 -16.36 9.80 -11.84
CA SER A 570 -16.12 10.67 -10.69
C SER A 570 -15.70 9.84 -9.47
N GLU A 571 -15.01 10.48 -8.52
CA GLU A 571 -14.65 9.84 -7.25
C GLU A 571 -15.88 9.30 -6.50
N ASP A 572 -17.01 10.01 -6.55
CA ASP A 572 -18.25 9.57 -5.92
C ASP A 572 -18.88 8.36 -6.65
N GLU A 573 -18.79 8.28 -7.98
CA GLU A 573 -19.22 7.10 -8.75
C GLU A 573 -18.38 5.87 -8.39
N PHE A 574 -17.06 6.03 -8.36
CA PHE A 574 -16.14 4.96 -7.98
C PHE A 574 -16.37 4.50 -6.53
N ASP A 575 -16.48 5.45 -5.60
CA ASP A 575 -16.74 5.20 -4.17
C ASP A 575 -18.06 4.47 -3.91
N ARG A 576 -19.08 4.65 -4.74
CA ARG A 576 -20.36 3.95 -4.61
C ARG A 576 -20.24 2.44 -4.84
N VAL A 577 -19.29 2.03 -5.67
CA VAL A 577 -19.01 0.62 -5.96
C VAL A 577 -18.01 0.09 -4.93
N VAL A 578 -16.78 0.61 -4.92
CA VAL A 578 -15.70 0.01 -4.11
C VAL A 578 -15.82 0.29 -2.61
N GLY A 579 -16.54 1.34 -2.22
CA GLY A 579 -16.65 1.77 -0.82
C GLY A 579 -17.35 0.74 0.08
N TRP A 580 -18.12 -0.18 -0.47
CA TRP A 580 -18.73 -1.27 0.29
C TRP A 580 -17.67 -2.22 0.85
N THR A 581 -16.72 -2.64 0.02
CA THR A 581 -15.67 -3.58 0.38
C THR A 581 -14.43 -2.90 0.97
N ASP A 582 -14.19 -1.61 0.68
CA ASP A 582 -13.04 -0.89 1.25
C ASP A 582 -13.36 -0.24 2.62
N ARG A 583 -14.61 0.20 2.84
CA ARG A 583 -15.05 0.90 4.06
C ARG A 583 -16.10 0.14 4.85
N PHE A 584 -17.26 -0.14 4.26
CA PHE A 584 -18.41 -0.66 5.00
C PHE A 584 -18.14 -2.03 5.64
N HIS A 585 -17.70 -3.02 4.86
CA HIS A 585 -17.41 -4.37 5.35
C HIS A 585 -16.23 -4.41 6.31
N PRO A 586 -15.06 -3.80 6.02
CA PRO A 586 -13.97 -3.73 6.98
C PRO A 586 -14.38 -3.07 8.30
N ALA A 587 -15.18 -2.01 8.25
CA ALA A 587 -15.70 -1.37 9.45
C ALA A 587 -16.68 -2.28 10.21
N LEU A 588 -17.56 -3.00 9.51
CA LEU A 588 -18.51 -3.94 10.12
C LEU A 588 -17.78 -5.06 10.85
N LEU A 589 -16.83 -5.72 10.19
CA LEU A 589 -16.03 -6.79 10.80
C LEU A 589 -15.23 -6.28 11.99
N ARG A 590 -14.72 -5.04 11.93
CA ARG A 590 -14.07 -4.41 13.08
C ARG A 590 -15.04 -4.19 14.25
N GLU A 591 -16.28 -3.75 14.01
CA GLU A 591 -17.28 -3.65 15.09
C GLU A 591 -17.55 -5.00 15.73
N LEU A 592 -17.73 -6.06 14.93
CA LEU A 592 -17.96 -7.41 15.46
C LEU A 592 -16.77 -7.90 16.29
N ALA A 593 -15.56 -7.69 15.79
CA ALA A 593 -14.32 -8.03 16.49
C ALA A 593 -14.16 -7.27 17.83
N ILE A 594 -14.55 -5.99 17.90
CA ILE A 594 -14.55 -5.24 19.16
C ILE A 594 -15.47 -5.90 20.19
N GLY A 595 -16.68 -6.29 19.79
CA GLY A 595 -17.64 -6.86 20.73
C GLY A 595 -17.27 -8.28 21.15
N GLU A 596 -16.62 -9.06 20.28
CA GLU A 596 -16.02 -10.33 20.69
C GLU A 596 -14.89 -10.10 21.72
N ALA A 597 -14.00 -9.14 21.48
CA ALA A 597 -12.94 -8.81 22.44
C ALA A 597 -13.51 -8.41 23.82
N VAL A 598 -14.66 -7.73 23.84
CA VAL A 598 -15.40 -7.39 25.07
C VAL A 598 -15.91 -8.65 25.77
N LEU A 599 -16.51 -9.59 25.03
CA LEU A 599 -16.98 -10.85 25.59
C LEU A 599 -15.83 -11.65 26.21
N ARG A 600 -14.71 -11.80 25.48
CA ARG A 600 -13.54 -12.56 25.93
C ARG A 600 -12.89 -11.97 27.19
N ARG A 601 -13.00 -10.66 27.40
CA ARG A 601 -12.38 -9.93 28.54
C ARG A 601 -13.35 -9.61 29.69
N GLY A 602 -14.51 -10.26 29.74
CA GLY A 602 -15.47 -10.09 30.85
C GLY A 602 -16.01 -8.65 31.00
N GLY A 603 -16.09 -7.89 29.91
CA GLY A 603 -16.67 -6.53 29.93
C GLY A 603 -15.74 -5.40 30.39
N ALA A 604 -14.43 -5.61 30.53
CA ALA A 604 -13.47 -4.57 30.90
C ALA A 604 -13.34 -3.45 29.83
N VAL A 605 -14.22 -2.44 29.92
CA VAL A 605 -14.37 -1.33 28.95
C VAL A 605 -13.11 -0.46 28.79
N ALA A 606 -12.22 -0.42 29.79
CA ALA A 606 -11.05 0.45 29.76
C ALA A 606 -10.03 0.05 28.68
N SER A 607 -9.80 -1.26 28.50
CA SER A 607 -8.84 -1.78 27.50
C SER A 607 -9.38 -1.72 26.05
N THR A 608 -10.70 -1.72 25.86
CA THR A 608 -11.34 -1.70 24.54
C THR A 608 -11.63 -0.29 24.01
N ARG A 609 -11.51 0.75 24.85
CA ARG A 609 -11.61 2.16 24.40
C ARG A 609 -10.47 2.59 23.48
N GLY A 610 -9.27 2.04 23.64
CA GLY A 610 -8.13 2.27 22.73
C GLY A 610 -8.38 1.64 21.36
N ALA A 611 -8.84 0.38 21.35
CA ALA A 611 -9.24 -0.34 20.15
C ALA A 611 -10.35 0.35 19.33
N ASN A 612 -11.22 1.12 19.99
CA ASN A 612 -12.31 1.84 19.35
C ASN A 612 -11.86 3.12 18.61
N ARG A 613 -10.63 3.58 18.88
CA ARG A 613 -10.07 4.82 18.31
C ARG A 613 -9.19 4.57 17.08
N GLY A 614 -8.61 3.37 16.96
CA GLY A 614 -7.70 3.02 15.87
C GLY A 614 -8.41 2.59 14.58
N ARG A 615 -7.77 2.84 13.43
CA ARG A 615 -8.21 2.42 12.08
C ARG A 615 -7.84 0.96 11.74
N TRP A 616 -7.72 0.11 12.76
CA TRP A 616 -7.23 -1.25 12.58
C TRP A 616 -8.20 -2.12 11.79
N PHE A 617 -7.66 -3.15 11.14
CA PHE A 617 -8.36 -4.01 10.20
C PHE A 617 -8.53 -5.40 10.79
N PHE A 618 -9.78 -5.90 10.76
CA PHE A 618 -10.08 -7.28 11.09
C PHE A 618 -10.26 -8.07 9.78
N PRO A 619 -9.51 -9.16 9.54
CA PRO A 619 -9.51 -9.84 8.25
C PRO A 619 -10.80 -10.63 8.02
N PRO A 620 -11.53 -10.45 6.90
CA PRO A 620 -12.55 -11.37 6.41
C PRO A 620 -12.25 -12.87 6.55
N ALA A 621 -11.01 -13.31 6.34
CA ALA A 621 -10.63 -14.72 6.44
C ALA A 621 -10.65 -15.30 7.88
N GLU A 622 -10.55 -14.47 8.93
CA GLU A 622 -10.46 -14.96 10.31
C GLU A 622 -11.82 -15.40 10.88
N HIS A 623 -12.90 -14.78 10.40
CA HIS A 623 -14.27 -15.15 10.74
C HIS A 623 -15.13 -15.20 9.48
N PRO A 624 -15.00 -16.27 8.66
CA PRO A 624 -15.73 -16.38 7.40
C PRO A 624 -17.25 -16.37 7.61
N GLN A 625 -17.73 -16.89 8.75
CA GLN A 625 -19.14 -16.78 9.16
C GLN A 625 -19.64 -15.33 9.29
N TRP A 626 -18.79 -14.41 9.76
CA TRP A 626 -19.16 -12.99 9.89
C TRP A 626 -19.10 -12.29 8.54
N THR A 627 -18.14 -12.68 7.70
CA THR A 627 -18.02 -12.21 6.32
C THR A 627 -19.26 -12.58 5.51
N GLY A 628 -19.69 -13.85 5.57
CA GLY A 628 -20.92 -14.31 4.94
C GLY A 628 -22.17 -13.61 5.48
N TRP A 629 -22.28 -13.43 6.81
CA TRP A 629 -23.38 -12.65 7.38
C TRP A 629 -23.34 -11.16 6.99
N GLY A 630 -22.15 -10.58 6.83
CA GLY A 630 -21.97 -9.22 6.34
C GLY A 630 -22.60 -9.02 4.96
N VAL A 631 -22.53 -10.02 4.08
CA VAL A 631 -23.21 -10.01 2.77
C VAL A 631 -24.73 -9.95 2.93
N VAL A 632 -25.29 -10.75 3.84
CA VAL A 632 -26.73 -10.70 4.18
C VAL A 632 -27.14 -9.30 4.63
N VAL A 633 -26.32 -8.66 5.48
CA VAL A 633 -26.54 -7.28 5.94
C VAL A 633 -26.51 -6.29 4.76
N GLU A 634 -25.53 -6.38 3.86
CA GLU A 634 -25.43 -5.50 2.68
C GLU A 634 -26.65 -5.64 1.76
N ILE A 635 -27.01 -6.88 1.38
CA ILE A 635 -28.14 -7.17 0.49
C ILE A 635 -29.44 -6.67 1.12
N ALA A 636 -29.68 -7.00 2.40
CA ALA A 636 -30.87 -6.56 3.11
C ALA A 636 -30.96 -5.03 3.17
N LEU A 637 -29.87 -4.35 3.50
CA LEU A 637 -29.82 -2.89 3.59
C LEU A 637 -30.09 -2.21 2.24
N ARG A 638 -29.45 -2.70 1.16
CA ARG A 638 -29.69 -2.21 -0.20
C ARG A 638 -31.15 -2.41 -0.62
N ARG A 639 -31.72 -3.61 -0.40
CA ARG A 639 -33.12 -3.92 -0.73
C ARG A 639 -34.11 -3.12 0.12
N MET A 640 -33.87 -2.93 1.42
CA MET A 640 -34.68 -2.07 2.29
C MET A 640 -34.73 -0.63 1.77
N ILE A 641 -33.57 -0.06 1.43
CA ILE A 641 -33.48 1.31 0.93
C ILE A 641 -34.09 1.43 -0.46
N ALA A 642 -33.87 0.46 -1.34
CA ALA A 642 -34.46 0.42 -2.67
C ALA A 642 -36.00 0.30 -2.60
N ALA A 643 -36.54 -0.55 -1.72
CA ALA A 643 -37.97 -0.68 -1.50
C ALA A 643 -38.60 0.61 -0.93
N TRP A 644 -37.96 1.24 0.05
CA TRP A 644 -38.40 2.54 0.58
C TRP A 644 -38.47 3.63 -0.51
N ARG A 645 -37.56 3.55 -1.49
CA ARG A 645 -37.52 4.46 -2.65
C ARG A 645 -38.50 4.09 -3.76
N GLY A 646 -39.16 2.92 -3.70
CA GLY A 646 -39.96 2.39 -4.81
C GLY A 646 -39.11 1.93 -6.01
N ALA A 647 -37.85 1.55 -5.79
CA ALA A 647 -36.88 1.18 -6.81
C ALA A 647 -36.27 -0.21 -6.55
N LEU A 648 -37.02 -1.12 -5.92
CA LEU A 648 -36.56 -2.46 -5.55
C LEU A 648 -35.93 -3.27 -6.73
N PRO A 649 -36.45 -3.23 -7.97
CA PRO A 649 -35.83 -3.94 -9.09
C PRO A 649 -34.40 -3.49 -9.43
N ARG A 650 -33.96 -2.32 -8.92
CA ARG A 650 -32.62 -1.76 -9.14
C ARG A 650 -31.77 -1.78 -7.88
N TRP A 651 -32.05 -2.66 -6.92
CA TRP A 651 -31.37 -2.69 -5.62
C TRP A 651 -29.87 -2.97 -5.73
N ALA A 652 -29.45 -3.75 -6.73
CA ALA A 652 -28.07 -4.14 -6.98
C ALA A 652 -27.25 -3.00 -7.63
N GLN A 653 -27.91 -2.13 -8.39
CA GLN A 653 -27.26 -1.09 -9.18
C GLN A 653 -26.67 0.02 -8.29
N SER A 654 -25.54 0.59 -8.72
CA SER A 654 -24.99 1.80 -8.11
C SER A 654 -26.01 2.94 -8.20
N SER A 655 -26.20 3.69 -7.11
CA SER A 655 -27.17 4.78 -7.08
C SER A 655 -26.64 5.97 -6.28
N PRO A 656 -26.74 7.22 -6.77
CA PRO A 656 -26.30 8.41 -6.02
C PRO A 656 -27.06 8.62 -4.72
N CYS A 657 -28.21 7.96 -4.57
CA CYS A 657 -29.05 7.99 -3.38
C CYS A 657 -28.69 6.90 -2.35
N LEU A 658 -27.64 6.12 -2.58
CA LEU A 658 -27.10 5.15 -1.63
C LEU A 658 -25.57 5.10 -1.74
N THR A 659 -24.87 5.53 -0.69
CA THR A 659 -23.41 5.62 -0.70
C THR A 659 -22.82 5.01 0.58
N PRO A 660 -21.76 4.20 0.50
CA PRO A 660 -20.99 3.80 1.68
C PRO A 660 -20.40 5.03 2.37
N GLY A 661 -20.60 5.16 3.69
CA GLY A 661 -20.16 6.31 4.46
C GLY A 661 -18.64 6.36 4.63
N GLN A 662 -18.07 7.58 4.59
CA GLN A 662 -16.69 7.86 4.96
C GLN A 662 -16.56 7.95 6.49
N SER A 663 -16.75 6.82 7.17
CA SER A 663 -16.76 6.73 8.63
C SER A 663 -15.85 5.60 9.09
N LEU A 664 -15.33 5.71 10.32
CA LEU A 664 -14.70 4.57 10.97
C LEU A 664 -15.75 3.47 11.18
N ARG A 665 -16.99 3.83 11.52
CA ARG A 665 -18.11 2.89 11.71
C ARG A 665 -18.67 2.41 10.37
N PRO A 666 -19.21 1.18 10.30
CA PRO A 666 -20.01 0.73 9.15
C PRO A 666 -21.22 1.64 9.01
N ALA A 667 -21.24 2.43 7.95
CA ALA A 667 -22.29 3.41 7.72
C ALA A 667 -22.63 3.52 6.25
N VAL A 668 -23.87 3.91 5.97
CA VAL A 668 -24.35 4.26 4.63
C VAL A 668 -25.08 5.59 4.68
N GLY A 669 -24.88 6.43 3.67
CA GLY A 669 -25.72 7.58 3.38
C GLY A 669 -26.80 7.19 2.38
N PHE A 670 -28.03 7.70 2.55
CA PHE A 670 -29.11 7.42 1.62
C PHE A 670 -30.14 8.55 1.53
N SER A 671 -30.87 8.63 0.42
CA SER A 671 -31.91 9.65 0.20
C SER A 671 -33.08 9.11 -0.65
N ARG A 672 -34.24 9.78 -0.61
CA ARG A 672 -35.45 9.42 -1.38
C ARG A 672 -35.50 10.07 -2.77
N GLY A 673 -34.62 11.04 -3.04
CA GLY A 673 -34.71 11.83 -4.26
C GLY A 673 -34.39 11.06 -5.53
N SER A 674 -34.54 11.73 -6.66
CA SER A 674 -34.04 11.25 -7.94
C SER A 674 -32.55 11.56 -8.07
N GLU A 675 -31.89 10.99 -9.09
CA GLU A 675 -30.49 11.32 -9.38
C GLU A 675 -30.27 12.80 -9.68
N ALA A 676 -31.26 13.44 -10.33
CA ALA A 676 -31.22 14.85 -10.67
C ALA A 676 -31.55 15.77 -9.47
N GLN A 677 -32.31 15.29 -8.48
CA GLN A 677 -32.74 16.06 -7.32
C GLN A 677 -32.78 15.18 -6.07
N PRO A 678 -31.63 14.93 -5.42
CA PRO A 678 -31.57 14.17 -4.18
C PRO A 678 -32.29 14.94 -3.05
N SER A 679 -33.25 14.27 -2.39
CA SER A 679 -33.88 14.78 -1.16
C SER A 679 -32.85 14.89 -0.04
N THR A 680 -33.21 15.51 1.09
CA THR A 680 -32.28 15.64 2.22
C THR A 680 -31.67 14.28 2.63
N PRO A 681 -30.33 14.13 2.61
CA PRO A 681 -29.67 12.87 2.91
C PRO A 681 -29.85 12.47 4.38
N ARG A 682 -30.00 11.16 4.59
CA ARG A 682 -30.03 10.46 5.87
C ARG A 682 -28.81 9.55 5.95
N ALA A 683 -28.47 9.10 7.15
CA ALA A 683 -27.43 8.10 7.33
C ALA A 683 -27.86 7.01 8.31
N LEU A 684 -27.35 5.81 8.09
CA LEU A 684 -27.51 4.66 8.98
C LEU A 684 -26.13 4.15 9.35
N ALA A 685 -25.88 3.95 10.64
CA ALA A 685 -24.64 3.39 11.16
C ALA A 685 -24.92 2.16 12.02
N ILE A 686 -24.04 1.16 11.97
CA ILE A 686 -24.09 -0.01 12.85
C ILE A 686 -23.05 0.20 13.96
N VAL A 687 -23.46 0.06 15.21
CA VAL A 687 -22.61 0.34 16.39
C VAL A 687 -22.84 -0.66 17.51
N LEU A 688 -21.81 -0.92 18.30
CA LEU A 688 -21.96 -1.64 19.57
C LEU A 688 -22.48 -0.72 20.68
N ALA A 689 -23.63 -1.08 21.26
CA ALA A 689 -24.24 -0.43 22.40
C ALA A 689 -23.35 -0.54 23.66
N GLY A 690 -23.39 0.50 24.50
CA GLY A 690 -22.68 0.55 25.78
C GLY A 690 -21.28 1.19 25.72
N PHE A 691 -20.69 1.36 24.54
CA PHE A 691 -19.33 1.91 24.36
C PHE A 691 -19.30 3.39 23.95
N ASP A 692 -20.43 3.93 23.50
CA ASP A 692 -20.51 5.20 22.75
C ASP A 692 -21.01 6.42 23.56
N ARG A 693 -21.02 6.40 24.91
CA ARG A 693 -21.50 7.55 25.70
C ARG A 693 -20.72 8.86 25.48
N ARG A 694 -19.53 8.84 24.84
CA ARG A 694 -18.68 10.02 24.58
C ARG A 694 -17.96 10.02 23.21
N SER A 695 -18.23 9.07 22.33
CA SER A 695 -17.57 9.02 21.01
C SER A 695 -18.13 10.12 20.10
N ARG A 696 -17.26 10.71 19.27
CA ARG A 696 -17.68 11.65 18.23
C ARG A 696 -18.73 10.96 17.36
N ARG A 697 -19.88 11.61 17.15
CA ARG A 697 -20.91 11.12 16.23
C ARG A 697 -20.28 10.78 14.87
N PRO A 698 -20.66 9.66 14.23
CA PRO A 698 -20.15 9.31 12.91
C PRO A 698 -20.38 10.48 11.97
N ARG A 699 -19.30 11.06 11.42
CA ARG A 699 -19.42 12.07 10.37
C ARG A 699 -19.56 11.32 9.05
N VAL A 700 -20.79 11.18 8.58
CA VAL A 700 -21.05 10.71 7.21
C VAL A 700 -21.12 11.95 6.32
N ARG A 701 -20.19 12.08 5.36
CA ARG A 701 -20.13 13.21 4.43
C ARG A 701 -21.50 13.42 3.77
N GLY A 702 -22.01 14.65 3.80
CA GLY A 702 -23.32 15.02 3.25
C GLY A 702 -24.51 14.84 4.21
N ALA A 703 -24.41 14.04 5.27
CA ALA A 703 -25.50 13.89 6.25
C ALA A 703 -25.41 14.96 7.36
N PHE A 704 -26.53 15.61 7.66
CA PHE A 704 -26.62 16.52 8.81
C PHE A 704 -26.46 15.72 10.12
N VAL A 705 -25.63 16.21 11.06
CA VAL A 705 -25.23 15.54 12.32
C VAL A 705 -26.40 15.06 13.21
N GLY A 706 -27.62 15.55 12.98
CA GLY A 706 -28.84 15.08 13.65
C GLY A 706 -29.51 13.84 13.04
N ARG A 707 -29.21 13.46 11.79
CA ARG A 707 -30.01 12.49 11.00
C ARG A 707 -29.33 11.13 10.82
N VAL A 708 -28.50 10.72 11.78
CA VAL A 708 -27.84 9.40 11.77
C VAL A 708 -28.66 8.42 12.62
N HIS A 709 -29.32 7.47 11.98
CA HIS A 709 -29.97 6.35 12.64
C HIS A 709 -28.93 5.28 13.01
N HIS A 710 -29.14 4.60 14.14
CA HIS A 710 -28.18 3.62 14.65
C HIS A 710 -28.83 2.24 14.81
N TRP A 711 -28.29 1.25 14.09
CA TRP A 711 -28.51 -0.16 14.41
C TRP A 711 -27.55 -0.56 15.52
N ARG A 712 -28.11 -0.89 16.68
CA ARG A 712 -27.34 -1.09 17.91
C ARG A 712 -27.23 -2.58 18.22
N LEU A 713 -26.00 -3.07 18.24
CA LEU A 713 -25.68 -4.45 18.63
C LEU A 713 -25.22 -4.49 20.08
N ARG A 714 -25.40 -5.64 20.76
CA ARG A 714 -24.73 -5.93 22.03
C ARG A 714 -23.58 -6.89 21.78
N ALA A 715 -22.60 -6.91 22.67
CA ALA A 715 -21.50 -7.86 22.57
C ALA A 715 -22.02 -9.32 22.53
N GLN A 716 -23.06 -9.63 23.32
CA GLN A 716 -23.70 -10.96 23.40
C GLN A 716 -24.52 -11.32 22.15
N THR A 717 -24.78 -10.37 21.28
CA THR A 717 -25.61 -10.54 20.07
C THR A 717 -24.75 -10.46 18.81
N ILE A 718 -23.48 -10.87 18.89
CA ILE A 718 -22.59 -10.95 17.72
C ILE A 718 -22.71 -12.36 17.12
N PRO A 719 -22.77 -12.50 15.78
CA PRO A 719 -22.65 -11.42 14.79
C PRO A 719 -23.92 -10.58 14.65
N TRP A 720 -25.08 -11.07 15.08
CA TRP A 720 -26.33 -10.30 15.08
C TRP A 720 -27.33 -10.78 16.14
N TRP A 721 -28.41 -10.03 16.36
CA TRP A 721 -29.52 -10.38 17.27
C TRP A 721 -30.18 -11.70 16.87
N PRO A 722 -30.04 -12.77 17.67
CA PRO A 722 -30.67 -14.07 17.38
C PRO A 722 -32.19 -13.96 17.41
N ALA A 723 -32.89 -14.86 16.72
CA ALA A 723 -34.36 -14.86 16.63
C ALA A 723 -35.06 -14.93 18.00
N GLU A 724 -34.43 -15.60 18.97
CA GLU A 724 -34.92 -15.75 20.34
C GLU A 724 -34.81 -14.46 21.17
N GLN A 725 -34.00 -13.50 20.74
CA GLN A 725 -33.74 -12.27 21.48
C GLN A 725 -34.38 -11.07 20.80
N ARG A 726 -35.12 -10.27 21.57
CA ARG A 726 -35.73 -9.03 21.06
C ARG A 726 -34.65 -7.98 20.77
N PRO A 727 -34.52 -7.49 19.52
CA PRO A 727 -33.60 -6.41 19.18
C PRO A 727 -33.94 -5.10 19.88
N LEU A 728 -32.96 -4.21 20.00
CA LEU A 728 -33.20 -2.84 20.43
C LEU A 728 -34.13 -2.12 19.45
N ALA A 729 -34.93 -1.17 19.97
CA ALA A 729 -35.85 -0.39 19.14
C ALA A 729 -35.12 0.26 17.95
N GLY A 730 -35.71 0.14 16.75
CA GLY A 730 -35.13 0.64 15.50
C GLY A 730 -33.98 -0.20 14.91
N THR A 731 -33.59 -1.30 15.55
CA THR A 731 -32.58 -2.25 15.03
C THR A 731 -33.28 -3.52 14.52
N PRO A 732 -33.00 -4.00 13.30
CA PRO A 732 -33.57 -5.25 12.81
C PRO A 732 -32.95 -6.45 13.52
N GLY A 733 -33.74 -7.51 13.74
CA GLY A 733 -33.23 -8.82 14.18
C GLY A 733 -32.66 -9.63 13.01
N ALA A 734 -31.96 -10.74 13.30
CA ALA A 734 -31.36 -11.57 12.26
C ALA A 734 -32.41 -12.14 11.29
N ALA A 735 -33.55 -12.61 11.83
CA ALA A 735 -34.65 -13.12 11.02
C ALA A 735 -35.16 -12.10 9.99
N LEU A 736 -35.29 -10.82 10.39
CA LEU A 736 -35.77 -9.79 9.49
C LEU A 736 -34.76 -9.48 8.38
N LEU A 737 -33.46 -9.38 8.71
CA LEU A 737 -32.41 -9.20 7.71
C LEU A 737 -32.35 -10.37 6.74
N TRP A 738 -32.47 -11.59 7.25
CA TRP A 738 -32.54 -12.80 6.44
C TRP A 738 -33.72 -12.75 5.47
N CYS A 739 -34.93 -12.45 5.95
CA CYS A 739 -36.11 -12.30 5.08
C CYS A 739 -35.88 -11.25 3.98
N TRP A 740 -35.29 -10.10 4.29
CA TRP A 740 -34.95 -9.10 3.25
C TRP A 740 -33.92 -9.61 2.24
N ALA A 741 -32.96 -10.41 2.71
CA ALA A 741 -31.90 -10.98 1.88
C ALA A 741 -32.35 -12.17 1.03
N VAL A 742 -33.43 -12.89 1.37
CA VAL A 742 -33.90 -14.09 0.64
C VAL A 742 -35.27 -13.96 -0.02
N ALA A 743 -36.19 -13.14 0.50
CA ALA A 743 -37.54 -13.02 -0.04
C ALA A 743 -37.52 -12.37 -1.43
N ASP A 744 -38.30 -12.91 -2.37
CA ASP A 744 -38.40 -12.38 -3.74
C ASP A 744 -39.02 -11.00 -3.74
N GLU A 745 -40.13 -10.88 -3.04
CA GLU A 745 -40.83 -9.63 -2.76
C GLU A 745 -40.94 -9.41 -1.24
N PRO A 746 -40.80 -8.16 -0.77
CA PRO A 746 -41.00 -7.83 0.62
C PRO A 746 -42.49 -7.94 0.98
N THR A 747 -42.78 -8.52 2.14
CA THR A 747 -44.15 -8.56 2.66
C THR A 747 -44.62 -7.16 3.10
N ALA A 748 -45.95 -6.95 3.19
CA ALA A 748 -46.51 -5.69 3.68
C ALA A 748 -45.94 -5.30 5.06
N ALA A 749 -45.82 -6.25 5.97
CA ALA A 749 -45.22 -6.02 7.30
C ALA A 749 -43.74 -5.59 7.23
N MET A 750 -42.97 -6.11 6.26
CA MET A 750 -41.59 -5.68 6.04
C MET A 750 -41.53 -4.22 5.56
N ILE A 751 -42.43 -3.84 4.64
CA ILE A 751 -42.53 -2.47 4.12
C ILE A 751 -42.97 -1.49 5.21
N GLU A 752 -43.99 -1.84 5.98
CA GLU A 752 -44.50 -1.04 7.11
C GLU A 752 -43.43 -0.81 8.19
N ALA A 753 -42.48 -1.73 8.35
CA ALA A 753 -41.39 -1.58 9.31
C ALA A 753 -40.25 -0.65 8.83
N LEU A 754 -40.13 -0.36 7.53
CA LEU A 754 -39.00 0.40 6.96
C LEU A 754 -38.81 1.79 7.59
N PRO A 755 -39.85 2.61 7.79
CA PRO A 755 -39.68 3.94 8.34
C PRO A 755 -38.99 3.93 9.71
N ARG A 756 -39.35 2.97 10.58
CA ARG A 756 -38.71 2.79 11.89
C ARG A 756 -37.28 2.24 11.77
N LEU A 757 -37.04 1.27 10.89
CA LEU A 757 -35.74 0.61 10.73
C LEU A 757 -34.68 1.51 10.10
N LEU A 758 -35.10 2.44 9.24
CA LEU A 758 -34.23 3.42 8.59
C LEU A 758 -34.20 4.77 9.34
N GLY A 759 -34.88 4.89 10.48
CA GLY A 759 -34.93 6.11 11.28
C GLY A 759 -35.57 7.30 10.55
N ILE A 760 -36.64 7.03 9.80
CA ILE A 760 -37.39 8.02 9.01
C ILE A 760 -38.43 8.75 9.87
N GLU A 761 -39.10 8.03 10.78
CA GLU A 761 -40.22 8.52 11.60
C GLU A 761 -39.83 9.46 12.73
N HIS A 762 -38.60 9.38 13.23
CA HIS A 762 -38.15 10.22 14.33
C HIS A 762 -37.49 11.49 13.78
N PRO A 763 -37.94 12.71 14.16
CA PRO A 763 -37.10 13.89 14.02
C PRO A 763 -35.80 13.57 14.76
N ALA A 764 -34.67 13.82 14.08
CA ALA A 764 -33.32 13.79 14.62
C ALA A 764 -33.33 14.05 16.13
N GLU A 765 -32.82 13.13 16.97
CA GLU A 765 -32.66 13.38 18.41
C GLU A 765 -31.96 14.74 18.58
N SER A 766 -32.74 15.79 18.83
CA SER A 766 -32.30 17.13 19.17
C SER A 766 -31.82 17.08 20.60
N GLY A 767 -30.71 16.38 20.83
CA GLY A 767 -29.91 16.61 22.01
C GLY A 767 -29.59 18.10 22.02
N GLN A 768 -30.21 18.83 22.96
CA GLN A 768 -29.94 20.23 23.23
C GLN A 768 -28.43 20.43 23.40
N SER A 769 -27.74 20.78 22.32
CA SER A 769 -26.46 21.44 22.43
C SER A 769 -26.77 22.86 22.89
N ARG A 770 -26.55 23.13 24.17
CA ARG A 770 -26.35 24.51 24.63
C ARG A 770 -25.36 25.16 23.65
N PRO A 771 -25.65 26.35 23.11
CA PRO A 771 -24.69 27.04 22.27
C PRO A 771 -23.41 27.24 23.08
N LEU A 772 -22.32 26.63 22.62
CA LEU A 772 -20.97 27.01 23.03
C LEU A 772 -20.82 28.48 22.62
N ARG A 773 -20.96 29.39 23.60
CA ARG A 773 -20.47 30.76 23.45
C ARG A 773 -18.97 30.65 23.20
N VAL A 774 -18.57 31.14 22.03
CA VAL A 774 -17.18 31.31 21.64
C VAL A 774 -16.52 32.24 22.67
N ALA A 775 -15.43 31.77 23.27
CA ALA A 775 -14.39 32.57 23.90
C ALA A 775 -13.06 32.13 23.29
#